data_AF-I2G007-F1
#
_entry.id   AF-I2G007-F1
#
_cell.length_a   1.000
_cell.length_b   1.000
_cell.length_c   1.000
_cell.angle_alpha   90.00
_cell.angle_beta   90.00
_cell.angle_gamma   90.00
#
_symmetry.space_group_name_H-M   'P 1'
#
loop_
_entity.id
_entity.type
_entity.pdbx_description
1 polymer ?
#
loop_
_entity_poly.entity_id
_entity_poly.type
_entity_poly.pdbx_seq_one_letter_code
_entity_poly.pdbx_strand_id
1 'polypeptide(L)'
;MPSVAEIRQPPSSMLPPSKRAKMQSTASTAEAEAVAADSTSYTDAPALPTDTQTNRHNEVDDLTPLSACTSTLQYTNGIFLAPMVRIGTLPTRLLSLEYGADLVWGPEIVDRAIIGTERRVNSQTGVIEFIKDNKQIFSCHPIERPYLVYQLGSANPGLAYEAIKTITQADDVAAVDLNCGCPKPFSTHAGMGANMLSTPILLCNTLRAMRRAAPAHVAVTCKIRLLPTQEKTIELVDRIIRTGAIECLTVHCRTKDMRPGEPALLHRLREIVDHVNTVSVEMGKTVPVVCNGDVWDALTAPRIKELTGVTSTMIARGAEANPSCFRPEGSLSIPEVIAPKWVRYAVALNNPMGNTKYCMSQLAFKPADSVNKNANGAGKQKPMSKKQLSVLRTGISHAKSHDELAAVFNIDPEQIRARDVGKEILNDLRTALAEQETKKKLSHSGSNFDGDRLGAVLSNAAADSESASGAGAGDASQSVNNSSSSNSGSGSNQQTTDGHASGDNQSKATSNSPQPEWKQLLASSIGENIKNEKSILYYAFSTVEPPSSVHDPAKPHVRYVVHRGFVNEKRDGEAPGGIAPFNPSFASSPCLMTTTDVRTPKVQQLTAQSSLRAQGEDGSRGGECEIAWWIESTQMQFRISGTVHVLPTSGHPLRSLFPFERLSPPRNADAMEDGETKFDWDGERKRIFEKLNAGLLASFCRLTPGTAHPNADRLGQAKPKDDTSSPWPLELPQPGKEENDQQKKQLEESEKNFALVVVEPYKVDLVNLAEDTRTIYELVPGENAATGRWTARRVVP
;
A
#
# COMPACT_ATOMS: atom_id res chain seq x y z
N MET A 1 33.47 17.05 -28.28
CA MET A 1 34.25 16.44 -27.17
C MET A 1 33.99 14.94 -27.18
N PRO A 2 34.96 14.08 -26.82
CA PRO A 2 34.80 12.63 -26.88
C PRO A 2 33.86 12.07 -25.79
N SER A 3 33.36 10.86 -26.00
CA SER A 3 32.43 10.14 -25.11
C SER A 3 33.11 9.52 -23.90
N VAL A 4 32.45 9.56 -22.73
CA VAL A 4 32.90 8.89 -21.50
C VAL A 4 32.59 7.39 -21.55
N ALA A 5 33.30 6.68 -22.42
CA ALA A 5 33.25 5.23 -22.60
C ALA A 5 34.57 4.52 -22.20
N GLU A 6 35.46 5.25 -21.51
CA GLU A 6 36.73 4.76 -20.98
C GLU A 6 37.01 5.44 -19.63
N ILE A 7 37.18 4.64 -18.57
CA ILE A 7 38.13 4.85 -17.43
C ILE A 7 37.89 3.75 -16.37
N ARG A 8 38.93 2.94 -16.12
CA ARG A 8 39.17 2.07 -14.95
C ARG A 8 38.18 0.93 -14.64
N GLN A 9 38.52 -0.26 -15.14
CA GLN A 9 38.54 -1.46 -14.28
C GLN A 9 39.79 -1.42 -13.36
N PRO A 10 39.73 -1.94 -12.12
CA PRO A 10 40.92 -2.25 -11.32
C PRO A 10 41.51 -3.63 -11.67
N PRO A 11 42.83 -3.85 -11.53
CA PRO A 11 43.50 -5.07 -11.98
C PRO A 11 43.41 -6.24 -10.99
N SER A 12 43.61 -7.46 -11.51
CA SER A 12 43.69 -8.71 -10.73
C SER A 12 45.05 -8.89 -10.05
N SER A 13 45.23 -8.39 -8.81
CA SER A 13 46.30 -8.83 -7.91
C SER A 13 46.02 -8.55 -6.43
N MET A 14 46.78 -9.24 -5.55
CA MET A 14 46.89 -9.08 -4.08
C MET A 14 45.76 -9.64 -3.19
N LEU A 15 45.91 -10.92 -2.84
CA LEU A 15 45.38 -11.51 -1.60
C LEU A 15 46.27 -11.11 -0.39
N PRO A 16 45.70 -10.68 0.75
CA PRO A 16 46.38 -10.61 2.04
C PRO A 16 46.07 -11.82 2.96
N PRO A 17 46.86 -12.08 4.02
CA PRO A 17 47.17 -13.46 4.41
C PRO A 17 46.56 -13.96 5.73
N SER A 18 46.74 -15.26 5.96
CA SER A 18 46.26 -16.00 7.14
C SER A 18 46.98 -15.65 8.44
N LYS A 19 46.27 -15.83 9.57
CA LYS A 19 46.88 -16.12 10.89
C LYS A 19 46.44 -17.51 11.36
N ARG A 20 47.24 -18.11 12.25
CA ARG A 20 47.39 -19.56 12.43
C ARG A 20 47.40 -19.94 13.92
N ALA A 21 47.19 -21.23 14.22
CA ALA A 21 47.12 -21.87 15.55
C ALA A 21 45.81 -21.58 16.32
N LYS A 22 45.24 -22.52 17.11
CA LYS A 22 45.48 -23.97 17.41
C LYS A 22 44.08 -24.52 17.81
N MET A 23 43.74 -25.82 17.84
CA MET A 23 44.51 -27.07 17.94
C MET A 23 43.70 -28.24 17.33
N GLN A 24 44.30 -29.44 17.17
CA GLN A 24 43.62 -30.65 16.66
C GLN A 24 43.16 -31.57 17.81
N SER A 25 42.03 -32.26 17.67
CA SER A 25 41.93 -33.75 17.71
C SER A 25 40.47 -34.27 17.75
N THR A 26 40.20 -35.39 17.06
CA THR A 26 39.10 -36.37 17.28
C THR A 26 37.62 -35.90 17.24
N ALA A 27 36.64 -36.64 16.70
CA ALA A 27 36.61 -37.98 16.08
C ALA A 27 35.42 -38.15 15.09
N SER A 28 35.41 -39.31 14.40
CA SER A 28 34.25 -40.05 13.85
C SER A 28 33.19 -39.35 12.99
N THR A 29 33.28 -39.62 11.68
CA THR A 29 32.18 -40.11 10.81
C THR A 29 30.74 -40.06 11.32
N ALA A 30 29.91 -39.27 10.65
CA ALA A 30 28.50 -39.58 10.39
C ALA A 30 28.06 -38.84 9.11
N GLU A 31 27.95 -39.56 7.99
CA GLU A 31 27.34 -39.01 6.78
C GLU A 31 25.81 -39.03 6.93
N ALA A 32 25.16 -37.94 6.53
CA ALA A 32 23.71 -37.82 6.51
C ALA A 32 23.29 -37.04 5.26
N GLU A 33 22.97 -37.75 4.19
CA GLU A 33 22.56 -37.16 2.92
C GLU A 33 21.29 -36.31 3.08
N ALA A 34 21.45 -35.00 2.92
CA ALA A 34 20.34 -34.08 2.70
C ALA A 34 20.16 -33.89 1.20
N VAL A 35 19.47 -34.83 0.54
CA VAL A 35 19.11 -34.74 -0.89
C VAL A 35 18.14 -33.56 -1.08
N ALA A 36 18.71 -32.38 -1.29
CA ALA A 36 17.96 -31.19 -1.63
C ALA A 36 17.46 -31.29 -3.07
N ALA A 37 16.16 -31.16 -3.27
CA ALA A 37 15.56 -31.04 -4.61
C ALA A 37 15.86 -29.65 -5.20
N ASP A 38 17.11 -29.43 -5.60
CA ASP A 38 17.49 -28.31 -6.46
C ASP A 38 17.00 -28.60 -7.89
N SER A 39 16.01 -27.84 -8.33
CA SER A 39 15.42 -27.90 -9.66
C SER A 39 15.91 -26.76 -10.56
N THR A 40 17.05 -26.14 -10.24
CA THR A 40 17.61 -24.96 -10.93
C THR A 40 19.15 -25.00 -11.10
N SER A 41 19.75 -26.18 -11.04
CA SER A 41 21.15 -26.41 -11.43
C SER A 41 21.33 -26.40 -12.96
N TYR A 42 21.36 -25.21 -13.55
CA TYR A 42 21.76 -25.02 -14.94
C TYR A 42 23.28 -25.17 -15.07
N THR A 43 23.74 -26.29 -15.65
CA THR A 43 25.12 -26.41 -16.13
C THR A 43 25.25 -25.75 -17.50
N ASP A 44 26.34 -25.01 -17.74
CA ASP A 44 26.58 -24.32 -19.00
C ASP A 44 26.53 -25.28 -20.20
N ALA A 45 25.53 -25.09 -21.07
CA ALA A 45 25.48 -25.77 -22.36
C ALA A 45 26.47 -25.09 -23.33
N PRO A 46 27.27 -25.85 -24.11
CA PRO A 46 28.22 -25.26 -25.04
C PRO A 46 27.50 -24.44 -26.13
N ALA A 47 28.11 -23.32 -26.52
CA ALA A 47 27.57 -22.45 -27.55
C ALA A 47 27.42 -23.20 -28.88
N LEU A 48 26.18 -23.26 -29.40
CA LEU A 48 25.88 -23.84 -30.70
C LEU A 48 26.30 -22.90 -31.85
N PRO A 49 26.58 -23.42 -33.05
CA PRO A 49 27.09 -22.62 -34.16
C PRO A 49 26.15 -21.50 -34.62
N THR A 50 26.72 -20.40 -35.08
CA THR A 50 25.99 -19.27 -35.67
C THR A 50 25.51 -19.59 -37.08
N ASP A 51 24.45 -20.39 -37.21
CA ASP A 51 23.81 -20.66 -38.50
C ASP A 51 22.87 -19.50 -38.90
N THR A 52 23.02 -19.01 -40.14
CA THR A 52 22.63 -17.64 -40.53
C THR A 52 21.18 -17.49 -41.03
N GLN A 53 20.29 -18.45 -40.71
CA GLN A 53 18.91 -18.49 -41.24
C GLN A 53 17.82 -17.97 -40.28
N THR A 54 18.15 -17.63 -39.03
CA THR A 54 17.16 -17.34 -37.97
C THR A 54 16.39 -16.01 -38.10
N ASN A 55 16.82 -15.09 -38.96
CA ASN A 55 16.26 -13.73 -39.05
C ASN A 55 14.80 -13.63 -39.52
N ARG A 56 14.18 -14.71 -40.03
CA ARG A 56 12.78 -14.71 -40.50
C ARG A 56 11.71 -14.99 -39.42
N HIS A 57 12.09 -15.17 -38.15
CA HIS A 57 11.15 -15.50 -37.06
C HIS A 57 10.77 -14.35 -36.11
N ASN A 58 11.26 -13.12 -36.34
CA ASN A 58 10.91 -11.95 -35.54
C ASN A 58 9.80 -11.07 -36.16
N GLU A 59 9.50 -11.25 -37.45
CA GLU A 59 8.44 -10.53 -38.16
C GLU A 59 7.10 -11.25 -37.99
N VAL A 60 6.40 -10.98 -36.88
CA VAL A 60 4.99 -11.38 -36.74
C VAL A 60 4.15 -10.31 -37.42
N ASP A 61 3.78 -10.53 -38.68
CA ASP A 61 3.06 -9.58 -39.54
C ASP A 61 1.96 -8.80 -38.78
N ASP A 62 2.06 -7.47 -38.76
CA ASP A 62 1.14 -6.61 -38.02
C ASP A 62 -0.11 -6.23 -38.84
N LEU A 63 -0.15 -6.60 -40.13
CA LEU A 63 -1.28 -6.34 -41.04
C LEU A 63 -2.42 -7.36 -40.88
N THR A 64 -2.14 -8.57 -40.40
CA THR A 64 -3.16 -9.60 -40.15
C THR A 64 -3.97 -9.27 -38.87
N PRO A 65 -5.30 -9.02 -38.94
CA PRO A 65 -6.10 -8.69 -37.76
C PRO A 65 -6.02 -9.75 -36.66
N LEU A 66 -6.05 -9.32 -35.39
CA LEU A 66 -6.14 -10.24 -34.26
C LEU A 66 -7.54 -10.86 -34.17
N SER A 67 -7.62 -12.11 -33.75
CA SER A 67 -8.88 -12.75 -33.37
C SER A 67 -9.50 -12.04 -32.17
N ALA A 68 -10.77 -11.69 -32.28
CA ALA A 68 -11.55 -11.17 -31.16
C ALA A 68 -11.66 -12.23 -30.06
N CYS A 69 -11.56 -11.81 -28.80
CA CYS A 69 -11.78 -12.69 -27.66
C CYS A 69 -13.28 -12.85 -27.37
N THR A 70 -13.69 -14.07 -27.06
CA THR A 70 -15.07 -14.44 -26.66
C THR A 70 -15.11 -14.99 -25.23
N SER A 71 -14.06 -14.73 -24.43
CA SER A 71 -13.98 -15.20 -23.05
C SER A 71 -14.95 -14.44 -22.14
N THR A 72 -15.64 -15.14 -21.26
CA THR A 72 -16.64 -14.58 -20.33
C THR A 72 -16.06 -14.22 -18.95
N LEU A 73 -14.73 -14.26 -18.80
CA LEU A 73 -14.04 -14.04 -17.53
C LEU A 73 -14.24 -12.62 -17.00
N GLN A 74 -14.61 -12.52 -15.72
CA GLN A 74 -14.86 -11.26 -15.05
C GLN A 74 -13.58 -10.77 -14.35
N TYR A 75 -12.87 -9.86 -15.02
CA TYR A 75 -11.70 -9.17 -14.47
C TYR A 75 -12.04 -7.94 -13.63
N THR A 76 -13.31 -7.56 -13.55
CA THR A 76 -13.84 -6.44 -12.74
C THR A 76 -14.40 -6.92 -11.39
N ASN A 77 -14.41 -6.01 -10.41
CA ASN A 77 -14.97 -6.18 -9.05
C ASN A 77 -14.37 -7.31 -8.18
N GLY A 78 -13.50 -8.16 -8.71
CA GLY A 78 -13.01 -9.37 -8.04
C GLY A 78 -11.78 -9.21 -7.15
N ILE A 79 -11.34 -10.35 -6.61
CA ILE A 79 -10.09 -10.52 -5.86
C ILE A 79 -9.34 -11.78 -6.31
N PHE A 80 -8.07 -11.65 -6.68
CA PHE A 80 -7.35 -12.68 -7.45
C PHE A 80 -6.08 -13.17 -6.75
N LEU A 81 -5.73 -14.46 -6.89
CA LEU A 81 -4.43 -14.99 -6.48
C LEU A 81 -3.36 -14.61 -7.50
N ALA A 82 -2.25 -14.04 -7.04
CA ALA A 82 -1.12 -13.68 -7.87
C ALA A 82 -0.29 -14.88 -8.34
N PRO A 83 0.34 -14.79 -9.53
CA PRO A 83 1.33 -15.76 -9.95
C PRO A 83 2.55 -15.71 -9.03
N MET A 84 2.88 -16.86 -8.43
CA MET A 84 3.99 -16.99 -7.50
C MET A 84 4.76 -18.29 -7.76
N VAL A 85 6.03 -18.15 -8.18
CA VAL A 85 6.92 -19.30 -8.43
C VAL A 85 7.07 -20.13 -7.16
N ARG A 86 6.95 -21.47 -7.30
CA ARG A 86 6.80 -22.49 -6.24
C ARG A 86 5.52 -22.39 -5.40
N ILE A 87 5.00 -21.22 -5.03
CA ILE A 87 3.84 -21.11 -4.13
C ILE A 87 2.49 -21.34 -4.84
N GLY A 88 2.35 -20.89 -6.09
CA GLY A 88 1.13 -21.01 -6.90
C GLY A 88 0.84 -22.42 -7.45
N THR A 89 1.34 -23.47 -6.81
CA THR A 89 1.02 -24.86 -7.14
C THR A 89 -0.43 -25.21 -6.80
N LEU A 90 -0.93 -26.30 -7.38
CA LEU A 90 -2.33 -26.71 -7.34
C LEU A 90 -2.97 -26.63 -5.94
N PRO A 91 -2.39 -27.16 -4.83
CA PRO A 91 -3.01 -27.08 -3.51
C PRO A 91 -3.29 -25.64 -3.04
N THR A 92 -2.38 -24.70 -3.31
CA THR A 92 -2.54 -23.29 -2.95
C THR A 92 -3.63 -22.61 -3.79
N ARG A 93 -3.72 -22.93 -5.08
CA ARG A 93 -4.77 -22.39 -5.97
C ARG A 93 -6.16 -22.88 -5.56
N LEU A 94 -6.30 -24.19 -5.34
CA LEU A 94 -7.57 -24.79 -4.90
C LEU A 94 -8.04 -24.23 -3.55
N LEU A 95 -7.14 -24.06 -2.56
CA LEU A 95 -7.49 -23.39 -1.30
C LEU A 95 -7.82 -21.91 -1.48
N SER A 96 -7.16 -21.20 -2.40
CA SER A 96 -7.46 -19.79 -2.65
C SER A 96 -8.87 -19.61 -3.22
N LEU A 97 -9.27 -20.46 -4.18
CA LEU A 97 -10.65 -20.51 -4.70
C LEU A 97 -11.65 -20.85 -3.59
N GLU A 98 -11.37 -21.87 -2.79
CA GLU A 98 -12.24 -22.31 -1.68
C GLU A 98 -12.50 -21.18 -0.67
N TYR A 99 -11.50 -20.33 -0.43
CA TYR A 99 -11.61 -19.19 0.48
C TYR A 99 -12.03 -17.88 -0.19
N GLY A 100 -12.47 -17.90 -1.46
CA GLY A 100 -13.15 -16.77 -2.11
C GLY A 100 -12.35 -16.00 -3.16
N ALA A 101 -11.19 -16.50 -3.62
CA ALA A 101 -10.54 -15.92 -4.81
C ALA A 101 -11.43 -16.12 -6.05
N ASP A 102 -11.63 -15.07 -6.85
CA ASP A 102 -12.44 -15.13 -8.06
C ASP A 102 -11.71 -15.76 -9.26
N LEU A 103 -10.38 -15.62 -9.30
CA LEU A 103 -9.48 -16.15 -10.33
C LEU A 103 -8.12 -16.49 -9.70
N VAL A 104 -7.44 -17.49 -10.25
CA VAL A 104 -6.15 -17.98 -9.73
C VAL A 104 -5.08 -18.08 -10.83
N TRP A 105 -3.98 -17.36 -10.65
CA TRP A 105 -2.83 -17.48 -11.54
C TRP A 105 -1.93 -18.66 -11.13
N GLY A 106 -1.44 -19.40 -12.12
CA GLY A 106 -0.35 -20.38 -11.96
C GLY A 106 1.00 -19.71 -11.65
N PRO A 107 2.06 -20.49 -11.35
CA PRO A 107 3.41 -19.97 -11.29
C PRO A 107 3.87 -19.52 -12.70
N GLU A 108 4.89 -18.66 -12.76
CA GLU A 108 5.60 -18.35 -14.01
C GLU A 108 6.27 -19.62 -14.56
N ILE A 109 5.81 -20.11 -15.71
CA ILE A 109 6.43 -21.22 -16.45
C ILE A 109 7.11 -20.69 -17.71
N VAL A 110 8.35 -21.13 -17.96
CA VAL A 110 9.14 -20.71 -19.13
C VAL A 110 8.66 -21.43 -20.40
N ASP A 111 8.57 -20.71 -21.52
CA ASP A 111 8.15 -21.23 -22.83
C ASP A 111 8.78 -22.58 -23.22
N ARG A 112 10.10 -22.69 -23.19
CA ARG A 112 10.86 -23.91 -23.54
C ARG A 112 10.61 -25.09 -22.58
N ALA A 113 10.09 -24.83 -21.39
CA ALA A 113 9.75 -25.88 -20.43
C ALA A 113 8.41 -26.54 -20.78
N ILE A 114 7.40 -25.75 -21.15
CA ILE A 114 6.07 -26.29 -21.51
C ILE A 114 6.02 -26.87 -22.93
N ILE A 115 6.73 -26.27 -23.90
CA ILE A 115 6.78 -26.75 -25.29
C ILE A 115 7.31 -28.20 -25.33
N GLY A 116 6.54 -29.11 -25.92
CA GLY A 116 6.90 -30.54 -26.00
C GLY A 116 6.73 -31.29 -24.68
N THR A 117 5.87 -30.83 -23.78
CA THR A 117 5.37 -31.64 -22.65
C THR A 117 4.34 -32.66 -23.12
N GLU A 118 4.31 -33.82 -22.48
CA GLU A 118 3.22 -34.79 -22.56
C GLU A 118 2.15 -34.44 -21.53
N ARG A 119 0.89 -34.27 -21.97
CA ARG A 119 -0.27 -34.06 -21.09
C ARG A 119 -0.83 -35.40 -20.63
N ARG A 120 -0.62 -35.74 -19.36
CA ARG A 120 -1.20 -36.94 -18.71
C ARG A 120 -2.36 -36.55 -17.80
N VAL A 121 -3.31 -37.47 -17.59
CA VAL A 121 -4.39 -37.32 -16.61
C VAL A 121 -4.31 -38.48 -15.63
N ASN A 122 -4.19 -38.18 -14.35
CA ASN A 122 -4.22 -39.18 -13.29
C ASN A 122 -5.68 -39.59 -13.02
N SER A 123 -6.03 -40.84 -13.33
CA SER A 123 -7.40 -41.35 -13.22
C SER A 123 -7.90 -41.54 -11.79
N GLN A 124 -7.02 -41.52 -10.78
CA GLN A 124 -7.39 -41.61 -9.36
C GLN A 124 -7.61 -40.22 -8.74
N THR A 125 -6.77 -39.25 -9.07
CA THR A 125 -6.78 -37.92 -8.44
C THR A 125 -7.46 -36.83 -9.28
N GLY A 126 -7.74 -37.11 -10.56
CA GLY A 126 -8.25 -36.12 -11.52
C GLY A 126 -7.23 -35.07 -11.96
N VAL A 127 -6.00 -35.11 -11.43
CA VAL A 127 -4.94 -34.13 -11.73
C VAL A 127 -4.45 -34.31 -13.16
N ILE A 128 -4.34 -33.21 -13.88
CA ILE A 128 -3.74 -33.10 -15.21
C ILE A 128 -2.30 -32.65 -15.02
N GLU A 129 -1.35 -33.36 -15.60
CA GLU A 129 0.08 -33.10 -15.49
C GLU A 129 0.71 -32.88 -16.87
N PHE A 130 1.52 -31.84 -16.99
CA PHE A 130 2.34 -31.56 -18.17
C PHE A 130 3.77 -31.96 -17.84
N ILE A 131 4.24 -33.07 -18.43
CA ILE A 131 5.48 -33.75 -18.04
C ILE A 131 6.50 -33.68 -19.17
N LYS A 132 7.77 -33.39 -18.84
CA LYS A 132 8.91 -33.42 -19.76
C LYS A 132 10.15 -33.89 -19.02
N ASP A 133 10.96 -34.75 -19.63
CA ASP A 133 12.18 -35.32 -19.03
C ASP A 133 11.95 -35.94 -17.63
N ASN A 134 10.81 -36.63 -17.46
CA ASN A 134 10.28 -37.18 -16.20
C ASN A 134 10.05 -36.16 -15.07
N LYS A 135 9.96 -34.87 -15.39
CA LYS A 135 9.64 -33.78 -14.45
C LYS A 135 8.25 -33.21 -14.74
N GLN A 136 7.45 -33.02 -13.69
CA GLN A 136 6.21 -32.24 -13.77
C GLN A 136 6.58 -30.76 -13.97
N ILE A 137 6.22 -30.20 -15.12
CA ILE A 137 6.46 -28.79 -15.47
C ILE A 137 5.30 -27.92 -14.98
N PHE A 138 4.08 -28.39 -15.19
CA PHE A 138 2.85 -27.76 -14.71
C PHE A 138 1.83 -28.84 -14.33
N SER A 139 0.92 -28.52 -13.42
CA SER A 139 -0.21 -29.37 -13.04
C SER A 139 -1.43 -28.53 -12.72
N CYS A 140 -2.61 -29.05 -13.06
CA CYS A 140 -3.92 -28.43 -12.82
C CYS A 140 -4.99 -29.49 -12.52
N HIS A 141 -6.21 -29.06 -12.18
CA HIS A 141 -7.36 -29.96 -11.96
C HIS A 141 -8.62 -29.38 -12.63
N PRO A 142 -9.52 -30.18 -13.24
CA PRO A 142 -10.69 -29.67 -13.96
C PRO A 142 -11.59 -28.70 -13.17
N ILE A 143 -11.60 -28.80 -11.82
CA ILE A 143 -12.38 -27.90 -10.94
C ILE A 143 -11.93 -26.44 -11.01
N GLU A 144 -10.64 -26.17 -11.26
CA GLU A 144 -10.10 -24.81 -11.35
C GLU A 144 -10.05 -24.30 -12.79
N ARG A 145 -10.28 -25.14 -13.81
CA ARG A 145 -10.27 -24.75 -15.23
C ARG A 145 -11.10 -23.50 -15.57
N PRO A 146 -12.26 -23.23 -14.94
CA PRO A 146 -13.01 -21.98 -15.19
C PRO A 146 -12.35 -20.70 -14.63
N TYR A 147 -11.39 -20.84 -13.72
CA TYR A 147 -10.80 -19.75 -12.93
C TYR A 147 -9.28 -19.63 -13.09
N LEU A 148 -8.65 -20.61 -13.74
CA LEU A 148 -7.20 -20.76 -13.87
C LEU A 148 -6.63 -19.90 -15.00
N VAL A 149 -5.68 -19.04 -14.64
CA VAL A 149 -4.86 -18.25 -15.57
C VAL A 149 -3.44 -18.79 -15.59
N TYR A 150 -2.96 -19.28 -16.73
CA TYR A 150 -1.60 -19.81 -16.86
C TYR A 150 -0.60 -18.70 -17.17
N GLN A 151 0.41 -18.48 -16.32
CA GLN A 151 1.42 -17.45 -16.58
C GLN A 151 2.64 -18.00 -17.32
N LEU A 152 2.89 -17.40 -18.48
CA LEU A 152 4.05 -17.62 -19.34
C LEU A 152 5.18 -16.62 -19.04
N GLY A 153 6.40 -17.13 -18.89
CA GLY A 153 7.64 -16.39 -19.12
C GLY A 153 8.14 -16.64 -20.54
N SER A 154 8.24 -15.58 -21.35
CA SER A 154 8.85 -15.62 -22.68
C SER A 154 9.42 -14.25 -23.05
N ALA A 155 10.42 -14.26 -23.95
CA ALA A 155 10.97 -13.09 -24.63
C ALA A 155 11.12 -13.33 -26.15
N ASN A 156 10.34 -14.26 -26.71
CA ASN A 156 10.34 -14.56 -28.13
C ASN A 156 8.90 -14.84 -28.62
N PRO A 157 8.34 -14.04 -29.56
CA PRO A 157 6.96 -14.21 -30.00
C PRO A 157 6.63 -15.59 -30.57
N GLY A 158 7.57 -16.24 -31.28
CA GLY A 158 7.37 -17.58 -31.83
C GLY A 158 7.32 -18.68 -30.76
N LEU A 159 8.20 -18.61 -29.76
CA LEU A 159 8.14 -19.53 -28.61
C LEU A 159 6.90 -19.27 -27.77
N ALA A 160 6.47 -18.02 -27.59
CA ALA A 160 5.23 -17.71 -26.92
C ALA A 160 4.00 -18.28 -27.64
N TYR A 161 3.96 -18.18 -28.97
CA TYR A 161 2.90 -18.76 -29.80
C TYR A 161 2.78 -20.29 -29.62
N GLU A 162 3.91 -21.02 -29.70
CA GLU A 162 3.91 -22.48 -29.53
C GLU A 162 3.68 -22.91 -28.07
N ALA A 163 4.15 -22.15 -27.08
CA ALA A 163 3.86 -22.41 -25.67
C ALA A 163 2.36 -22.25 -25.36
N ILE A 164 1.72 -21.20 -25.90
CA ILE A 164 0.28 -20.98 -25.73
C ILE A 164 -0.54 -22.06 -26.44
N LYS A 165 -0.19 -22.47 -27.66
CA LYS A 165 -0.79 -23.66 -28.28
C LYS A 165 -0.69 -24.89 -27.38
N THR A 166 0.50 -25.17 -26.83
CA THR A 166 0.77 -26.37 -26.02
C THR A 166 -0.10 -26.44 -24.76
N ILE A 167 -0.36 -25.31 -24.08
CA ILE A 167 -1.21 -25.29 -22.88
C ILE A 167 -2.72 -25.21 -23.21
N THR A 168 -3.12 -24.61 -24.33
CA THR A 168 -4.55 -24.47 -24.67
C THR A 168 -5.14 -25.62 -25.49
N GLN A 169 -4.32 -26.51 -26.06
CA GLN A 169 -4.76 -27.58 -26.99
C GLN A 169 -5.87 -28.51 -26.46
N ALA A 170 -5.99 -28.65 -25.14
CA ALA A 170 -6.97 -29.51 -24.46
C ALA A 170 -7.90 -28.74 -23.50
N ASP A 171 -7.95 -27.40 -23.63
CA ASP A 171 -8.83 -26.50 -22.89
C ASP A 171 -8.68 -26.51 -21.33
N ASP A 172 -7.50 -26.86 -20.82
CA ASP A 172 -7.25 -27.02 -19.38
C ASP A 172 -7.20 -25.70 -18.57
N VAL A 173 -7.27 -24.54 -19.24
CA VAL A 173 -7.08 -23.20 -18.66
C VAL A 173 -8.12 -22.21 -19.22
N ALA A 174 -8.56 -21.24 -18.41
CA ALA A 174 -9.49 -20.21 -18.89
C ALA A 174 -8.78 -19.03 -19.58
N ALA A 175 -7.53 -18.74 -19.19
CA ALA A 175 -6.75 -17.63 -19.73
C ALA A 175 -5.25 -17.89 -19.66
N VAL A 176 -4.48 -17.07 -20.39
CA VAL A 176 -3.01 -17.09 -20.40
C VAL A 176 -2.45 -15.68 -20.17
N ASP A 177 -1.39 -15.56 -19.36
CA ASP A 177 -0.81 -14.28 -18.92
C ASP A 177 0.66 -14.15 -19.29
N LEU A 178 1.11 -12.98 -19.76
CA LEU A 178 2.53 -12.71 -19.99
C LEU A 178 3.17 -12.05 -18.77
N ASN A 179 4.21 -12.69 -18.21
CA ASN A 179 5.03 -12.10 -17.15
C ASN A 179 5.99 -11.04 -17.72
N CYS A 180 5.73 -9.78 -17.38
CA CYS A 180 6.63 -8.66 -17.64
C CYS A 180 7.10 -7.99 -16.35
N GLY A 181 7.02 -8.68 -15.20
CA GLY A 181 7.17 -8.08 -13.87
C GLY A 181 8.17 -8.78 -12.94
N CYS A 182 8.72 -9.93 -13.33
CA CYS A 182 9.66 -10.71 -12.52
C CYS A 182 11.09 -10.13 -12.60
N PRO A 183 11.69 -9.67 -11.48
CA PRO A 183 13.08 -9.17 -11.48
C PRO A 183 14.10 -10.27 -11.19
N LYS A 184 13.68 -11.53 -10.97
CA LYS A 184 14.57 -12.60 -10.50
C LYS A 184 15.46 -13.13 -11.64
N PRO A 185 16.72 -13.51 -11.34
CA PRO A 185 17.70 -14.01 -12.32
C PRO A 185 17.17 -15.03 -13.33
N PHE A 186 16.41 -16.05 -12.90
CA PHE A 186 15.95 -17.13 -13.79
C PHE A 186 15.07 -16.65 -14.95
N SER A 187 14.38 -15.50 -14.78
CA SER A 187 13.55 -14.88 -15.80
C SER A 187 14.37 -13.86 -16.60
N THR A 188 15.09 -12.98 -15.91
CA THR A 188 15.79 -11.85 -16.55
C THR A 188 17.00 -12.24 -17.40
N HIS A 189 17.72 -13.35 -17.10
CA HIS A 189 18.86 -13.78 -17.91
C HIS A 189 18.48 -14.18 -19.34
N ALA A 190 17.25 -14.68 -19.55
CA ALA A 190 16.72 -14.99 -20.88
C ALA A 190 15.95 -13.81 -21.52
N GLY A 191 16.11 -12.59 -20.99
CA GLY A 191 15.40 -11.39 -21.45
C GLY A 191 13.95 -11.26 -20.98
N MET A 192 13.43 -12.23 -20.23
CA MET A 192 12.03 -12.31 -19.81
C MET A 192 11.72 -11.43 -18.59
N GLY A 193 10.45 -11.43 -18.16
CA GLY A 193 10.03 -10.75 -16.93
C GLY A 193 10.27 -9.24 -17.01
N ALA A 194 10.88 -8.66 -15.97
CA ALA A 194 11.10 -7.22 -15.88
C ALA A 194 12.07 -6.64 -16.94
N ASN A 195 12.72 -7.47 -17.77
CA ASN A 195 13.50 -7.00 -18.92
C ASN A 195 12.62 -6.70 -20.15
N MET A 196 11.40 -7.25 -20.23
CA MET A 196 10.41 -6.93 -21.27
C MET A 196 9.94 -5.46 -21.19
N LEU A 197 10.00 -4.86 -20.01
CA LEU A 197 9.64 -3.45 -19.76
C LEU A 197 10.59 -2.46 -20.48
N SER A 198 11.82 -2.90 -20.77
CA SER A 198 12.81 -2.15 -21.56
C SER A 198 12.72 -2.42 -23.07
N THR A 199 11.87 -3.36 -23.51
CA THR A 199 11.71 -3.77 -24.92
C THR A 199 10.23 -3.76 -25.34
N PRO A 200 9.53 -2.60 -25.26
CA PRO A 200 8.08 -2.51 -25.44
C PRO A 200 7.57 -3.08 -26.78
N ILE A 201 8.34 -2.98 -27.86
CA ILE A 201 7.99 -3.55 -29.18
C ILE A 201 7.98 -5.09 -29.11
N LEU A 202 8.98 -5.70 -28.48
CA LEU A 202 9.07 -7.15 -28.28
C LEU A 202 7.93 -7.65 -27.39
N LEU A 203 7.60 -6.90 -26.33
CA LEU A 203 6.47 -7.17 -25.45
C LEU A 203 5.14 -7.16 -26.24
N CYS A 204 4.87 -6.11 -27.00
CA CYS A 204 3.65 -5.99 -27.80
C CYS A 204 3.54 -7.12 -28.85
N ASN A 205 4.63 -7.45 -29.54
CA ASN A 205 4.66 -8.53 -30.52
C ASN A 205 4.49 -9.92 -29.87
N THR A 206 4.97 -10.10 -28.63
CA THR A 206 4.74 -11.31 -27.84
C THR A 206 3.26 -11.45 -27.46
N LEU A 207 2.60 -10.38 -27.00
CA LEU A 207 1.17 -10.39 -26.70
C LEU A 207 0.31 -10.69 -27.95
N ARG A 208 0.64 -10.08 -29.10
CA ARG A 208 -0.02 -10.35 -30.39
C ARG A 208 0.14 -11.82 -30.82
N ALA A 209 1.33 -12.39 -30.65
CA ALA A 209 1.58 -13.80 -30.93
C ALA A 209 0.79 -14.73 -29.97
N MET A 210 0.72 -14.41 -28.67
CA MET A 210 -0.11 -15.13 -27.71
C MET A 210 -1.61 -15.08 -28.08
N ARG A 211 -2.13 -13.92 -28.49
CA ARG A 211 -3.53 -13.77 -28.94
C ARG A 211 -3.83 -14.54 -30.22
N ARG A 212 -2.86 -14.62 -31.15
CA ARG A 212 -2.94 -15.44 -32.38
C ARG A 212 -2.82 -16.95 -32.13
N ALA A 213 -2.25 -17.37 -31.00
CA ALA A 213 -2.18 -18.78 -30.60
C ALA A 213 -3.39 -19.24 -29.77
N ALA A 214 -3.86 -18.40 -28.84
CA ALA A 214 -4.93 -18.75 -27.91
C ALA A 214 -6.30 -18.84 -28.63
N PRO A 215 -7.09 -19.91 -28.41
CA PRO A 215 -8.48 -20.01 -28.84
C PRO A 215 -9.31 -18.80 -28.40
N ALA A 216 -10.35 -18.44 -29.16
CA ALA A 216 -11.11 -17.21 -28.96
C ALA A 216 -11.68 -17.07 -27.53
N HIS A 217 -12.16 -18.17 -26.93
CA HIS A 217 -12.73 -18.20 -25.58
C HIS A 217 -11.68 -18.19 -24.46
N VAL A 218 -10.39 -18.36 -24.79
CA VAL A 218 -9.28 -18.21 -23.85
C VAL A 218 -8.82 -16.75 -23.88
N ALA A 219 -8.87 -16.08 -22.74
CA ALA A 219 -8.39 -14.70 -22.63
C ALA A 219 -6.86 -14.62 -22.60
N VAL A 220 -6.30 -13.48 -23.03
CA VAL A 220 -4.88 -13.16 -22.86
C VAL A 220 -4.76 -11.97 -21.91
N THR A 221 -3.83 -12.01 -20.96
CA THR A 221 -3.57 -10.92 -20.01
C THR A 221 -2.08 -10.59 -19.94
N CYS A 222 -1.73 -9.48 -19.29
CA CYS A 222 -0.34 -9.11 -19.04
C CYS A 222 -0.13 -8.60 -17.61
N LYS A 223 1.01 -8.97 -17.01
CA LYS A 223 1.40 -8.52 -15.67
C LYS A 223 2.72 -7.74 -15.67
N ILE A 224 2.64 -6.43 -15.53
CA ILE A 224 3.78 -5.49 -15.56
C ILE A 224 4.23 -5.05 -14.15
N ARG A 225 5.34 -4.31 -14.11
CA ARG A 225 5.73 -3.40 -13.02
C ARG A 225 5.70 -1.96 -13.51
N LEU A 226 5.71 -1.00 -12.57
CA LEU A 226 5.90 0.42 -12.91
C LEU A 226 7.30 0.65 -13.52
N LEU A 227 7.41 1.59 -14.45
CA LEU A 227 8.70 2.13 -14.88
C LEU A 227 9.15 3.28 -13.94
N PRO A 228 10.43 3.71 -13.97
CA PRO A 228 10.97 4.67 -13.01
C PRO A 228 10.22 6.00 -12.93
N THR A 229 9.68 6.48 -14.07
CA THR A 229 8.85 7.69 -14.14
C THR A 229 7.41 7.35 -14.55
N GLN A 230 6.50 8.30 -14.40
CA GLN A 230 5.07 8.07 -14.59
C GLN A 230 4.71 8.07 -16.07
N GLU A 231 5.14 9.09 -16.79
CA GLU A 231 5.01 9.27 -18.24
C GLU A 231 5.49 8.02 -19.02
N LYS A 232 6.65 7.45 -18.66
CA LYS A 232 7.16 6.21 -19.28
C LYS A 232 6.29 4.98 -18.98
N THR A 233 5.63 4.97 -17.82
CA THR A 233 4.70 3.89 -17.47
C THR A 233 3.40 4.03 -18.27
N ILE A 234 2.89 5.25 -18.43
CA ILE A 234 1.74 5.55 -19.30
C ILE A 234 2.07 5.21 -20.76
N GLU A 235 3.24 5.59 -21.29
CA GLU A 235 3.70 5.25 -22.64
C GLU A 235 3.76 3.73 -22.88
N LEU A 236 4.28 2.97 -21.90
CA LEU A 236 4.30 1.50 -21.97
C LEU A 236 2.89 0.90 -21.94
N VAL A 237 2.03 1.41 -21.06
CA VAL A 237 0.65 0.94 -20.92
C VAL A 237 -0.18 1.24 -22.15
N ASP A 238 -0.10 2.45 -22.70
CA ASP A 238 -0.76 2.85 -23.94
C ASP A 238 -0.46 1.87 -25.09
N ARG A 239 0.82 1.58 -25.31
CA ARG A 239 1.26 0.59 -26.32
C ARG A 239 0.70 -0.81 -26.06
N ILE A 240 0.65 -1.24 -24.80
CA ILE A 240 0.10 -2.55 -24.40
C ILE A 240 -1.42 -2.61 -24.68
N ILE A 241 -2.20 -1.60 -24.30
CA ILE A 241 -3.64 -1.55 -24.57
C ILE A 241 -3.89 -1.51 -26.08
N ARG A 242 -3.20 -0.62 -26.81
CA ARG A 242 -3.32 -0.45 -28.27
C ARG A 242 -2.86 -1.65 -29.10
N THR A 243 -2.31 -2.71 -28.49
CA THR A 243 -2.20 -4.01 -29.18
C THR A 243 -3.57 -4.63 -29.50
N GLY A 244 -4.62 -4.30 -28.73
CA GLY A 244 -5.92 -4.98 -28.74
C GLY A 244 -5.89 -6.43 -28.20
N ALA A 245 -4.69 -6.94 -27.89
CA ALA A 245 -4.44 -8.37 -27.69
C ALA A 245 -4.83 -8.90 -26.30
N ILE A 246 -5.01 -8.01 -25.31
CA ILE A 246 -5.28 -8.39 -23.91
C ILE A 246 -6.69 -8.02 -23.46
N GLU A 247 -7.21 -8.80 -22.50
CA GLU A 247 -8.51 -8.59 -21.85
C GLU A 247 -8.38 -8.01 -20.44
N CYS A 248 -7.17 -7.98 -19.86
CA CYS A 248 -6.90 -7.44 -18.53
C CYS A 248 -5.41 -7.11 -18.34
N LEU A 249 -5.12 -5.98 -17.68
CA LEU A 249 -3.78 -5.52 -17.33
C LEU A 249 -3.57 -5.55 -15.81
N THR A 250 -2.63 -6.35 -15.32
CA THR A 250 -2.22 -6.31 -13.90
C THR A 250 -0.97 -5.45 -13.72
N VAL A 251 -1.07 -4.42 -12.88
CA VAL A 251 0.05 -3.54 -12.53
C VAL A 251 0.56 -3.87 -11.14
N HIS A 252 1.81 -4.35 -11.03
CA HIS A 252 2.50 -4.38 -9.74
C HIS A 252 3.04 -2.98 -9.43
N CYS A 253 2.52 -2.34 -8.39
CA CYS A 253 2.82 -0.96 -7.98
C CYS A 253 4.20 -0.79 -7.33
N ARG A 254 5.25 -1.34 -7.95
CA ARG A 254 6.67 -1.16 -7.59
C ARG A 254 7.48 -1.13 -8.88
N THR A 255 8.59 -0.38 -8.92
CA THR A 255 9.52 -0.45 -10.06
C THR A 255 10.32 -1.75 -10.04
N LYS A 256 11.11 -2.04 -11.09
CA LYS A 256 11.97 -3.24 -11.16
C LYS A 256 12.87 -3.40 -9.93
N ASP A 257 13.48 -2.30 -9.50
CA ASP A 257 14.59 -2.29 -8.54
C ASP A 257 14.14 -2.15 -7.07
N MET A 258 12.89 -1.72 -6.85
CA MET A 258 12.27 -1.66 -5.52
C MET A 258 12.16 -3.04 -4.87
N ARG A 259 12.71 -3.15 -3.65
CA ARG A 259 12.70 -4.33 -2.80
C ARG A 259 11.28 -4.60 -2.28
N PRO A 260 10.93 -5.85 -1.92
CA PRO A 260 9.60 -6.16 -1.37
C PRO A 260 9.25 -5.42 -0.08
N GLY A 261 10.25 -4.97 0.71
CA GLY A 261 10.05 -4.21 1.94
C GLY A 261 9.78 -2.72 1.75
N GLU A 262 10.06 -2.16 0.57
CA GLU A 262 9.72 -0.77 0.24
C GLU A 262 8.23 -0.68 -0.12
N PRO A 263 7.45 0.31 0.34
CA PRO A 263 6.00 0.39 0.09
C PRO A 263 5.62 0.38 -1.40
N ALA A 264 4.44 -0.16 -1.72
CA ALA A 264 3.87 -0.02 -3.05
C ALA A 264 3.50 1.44 -3.37
N LEU A 265 3.86 1.92 -4.56
CA LEU A 265 3.57 3.24 -5.10
C LEU A 265 2.11 3.34 -5.60
N LEU A 266 1.14 2.96 -4.75
CA LEU A 266 -0.28 2.85 -5.10
C LEU A 266 -0.85 4.15 -5.70
N HIS A 267 -0.39 5.31 -5.25
CA HIS A 267 -0.78 6.62 -5.77
C HIS A 267 -0.56 6.78 -7.29
N ARG A 268 0.40 6.07 -7.87
CA ARG A 268 0.70 6.11 -9.32
C ARG A 268 -0.31 5.35 -10.18
N LEU A 269 -1.18 4.52 -9.59
CA LEU A 269 -2.07 3.66 -10.35
C LEU A 269 -3.33 4.37 -10.86
N ARG A 270 -3.77 5.46 -10.21
CA ARG A 270 -4.99 6.22 -10.60
C ARG A 270 -4.93 6.69 -12.05
N GLU A 271 -3.93 7.48 -12.39
CA GLU A 271 -3.68 8.01 -13.73
C GLU A 271 -3.52 6.89 -14.78
N ILE A 272 -2.96 5.74 -14.39
CA ILE A 272 -2.86 4.57 -15.27
C ILE A 272 -4.26 3.98 -15.54
N VAL A 273 -5.14 3.89 -14.54
CA VAL A 273 -6.54 3.49 -14.72
C VAL A 273 -7.28 4.48 -15.62
N ASP A 274 -7.13 5.78 -15.36
CA ASP A 274 -7.83 6.84 -16.11
C ASP A 274 -7.37 6.91 -17.58
N HIS A 275 -6.06 6.71 -17.84
CA HIS A 275 -5.53 6.55 -19.20
C HIS A 275 -6.05 5.30 -19.90
N VAL A 276 -6.03 4.14 -19.22
CA VAL A 276 -6.53 2.87 -19.80
C VAL A 276 -8.03 2.97 -20.10
N ASN A 277 -8.82 3.64 -19.26
CA ASN A 277 -10.23 3.91 -19.52
C ASN A 277 -10.41 4.79 -20.77
N THR A 278 -9.60 5.84 -20.92
CA THR A 278 -9.64 6.72 -22.09
C THR A 278 -9.34 5.97 -23.39
N VAL A 279 -8.24 5.21 -23.43
CA VAL A 279 -7.86 4.39 -24.60
C VAL A 279 -8.87 3.26 -24.85
N SER A 280 -9.49 2.71 -23.80
CA SER A 280 -10.56 1.71 -23.93
C SER A 280 -11.78 2.26 -24.69
N VAL A 281 -12.11 3.54 -24.48
CA VAL A 281 -13.20 4.22 -25.22
C VAL A 281 -12.80 4.47 -26.68
N GLU A 282 -11.58 4.95 -26.94
CA GLU A 282 -11.05 5.11 -28.32
C GLU A 282 -11.09 3.79 -29.12
N MET A 283 -10.83 2.67 -28.46
CA MET A 283 -10.77 1.34 -29.08
C MET A 283 -12.11 0.58 -29.09
N GLY A 284 -13.15 1.10 -28.42
CA GLY A 284 -14.41 0.37 -28.20
C GLY A 284 -14.25 -0.93 -27.41
N LYS A 285 -13.18 -1.07 -26.61
CA LYS A 285 -12.83 -2.29 -25.85
C LYS A 285 -12.36 -1.94 -24.44
N THR A 286 -13.20 -2.22 -23.44
CA THR A 286 -12.83 -2.10 -22.02
C THR A 286 -11.72 -3.08 -21.64
N VAL A 287 -10.60 -2.57 -21.10
CA VAL A 287 -9.54 -3.40 -20.51
C VAL A 287 -9.40 -3.11 -19.01
N PRO A 288 -9.96 -3.94 -18.12
CA PRO A 288 -9.82 -3.76 -16.68
C PRO A 288 -8.37 -3.76 -16.20
N VAL A 289 -8.06 -2.82 -15.31
CA VAL A 289 -6.76 -2.72 -14.62
C VAL A 289 -6.88 -3.34 -13.22
N VAL A 290 -5.89 -4.17 -12.85
CA VAL A 290 -5.83 -4.88 -11.58
C VAL A 290 -4.65 -4.38 -10.74
N CYS A 291 -4.90 -3.93 -9.51
CA CYS A 291 -3.84 -3.51 -8.60
C CYS A 291 -3.15 -4.74 -7.96
N ASN A 292 -1.83 -4.78 -8.03
CA ASN A 292 -1.00 -5.75 -7.32
C ASN A 292 0.11 -5.05 -6.52
N GLY A 293 0.46 -5.64 -5.37
CA GLY A 293 1.38 -5.05 -4.40
C GLY A 293 0.61 -4.46 -3.22
N ASP A 294 0.94 -4.95 -2.03
CA ASP A 294 0.45 -4.51 -0.71
C ASP A 294 -1.07 -4.58 -0.47
N VAL A 295 -1.79 -5.21 -1.40
CA VAL A 295 -3.00 -5.98 -1.10
C VAL A 295 -2.58 -7.21 -0.28
N TRP A 296 -3.09 -7.33 0.95
CA TRP A 296 -2.78 -8.44 1.85
C TRP A 296 -3.94 -9.41 2.05
N ASP A 297 -5.17 -8.93 1.98
CA ASP A 297 -6.40 -9.69 2.23
C ASP A 297 -7.62 -8.98 1.63
N ALA A 298 -8.79 -9.63 1.71
CA ALA A 298 -10.06 -9.08 1.26
C ALA A 298 -10.55 -7.88 2.09
N LEU A 299 -10.05 -7.72 3.32
CA LEU A 299 -10.37 -6.58 4.20
C LEU A 299 -9.64 -5.31 3.76
N THR A 300 -8.40 -5.44 3.29
CA THR A 300 -7.59 -4.32 2.75
C THR A 300 -7.92 -3.96 1.31
N ALA A 301 -8.51 -4.89 0.54
CA ALA A 301 -8.83 -4.69 -0.87
C ALA A 301 -9.75 -3.47 -1.17
N PRO A 302 -10.87 -3.20 -0.46
CA PRO A 302 -11.76 -2.06 -0.75
C PRO A 302 -11.04 -0.71 -0.70
N ARG A 303 -10.23 -0.46 0.34
CA ARG A 303 -9.45 0.79 0.49
C ARG A 303 -8.43 0.97 -0.63
N ILE A 304 -7.88 -0.13 -1.17
CA ILE A 304 -6.95 -0.08 -2.30
C ILE A 304 -7.70 0.19 -3.62
N LYS A 305 -8.89 -0.40 -3.80
CA LYS A 305 -9.80 -0.09 -4.93
C LYS A 305 -10.19 1.39 -4.92
N GLU A 306 -10.65 1.90 -3.78
CA GLU A 306 -11.00 3.32 -3.57
C GLU A 306 -9.83 4.26 -3.89
N LEU A 307 -8.64 4.00 -3.32
CA LEU A 307 -7.44 4.82 -3.55
C LEU A 307 -7.03 4.83 -5.03
N THR A 308 -6.93 3.65 -5.64
CA THR A 308 -6.26 3.48 -6.95
C THR A 308 -7.19 3.52 -8.15
N GLY A 309 -8.50 3.44 -7.96
CA GLY A 309 -9.50 3.47 -9.04
C GLY A 309 -9.75 2.12 -9.72
N VAL A 310 -8.96 1.08 -9.40
CA VAL A 310 -9.22 -0.26 -9.91
C VAL A 310 -10.50 -0.85 -9.32
N THR A 311 -11.24 -1.63 -10.10
CA THR A 311 -12.33 -2.45 -9.57
C THR A 311 -11.83 -3.78 -8.99
N SER A 312 -10.58 -4.20 -9.28
CA SER A 312 -10.05 -5.52 -8.92
C SER A 312 -8.63 -5.48 -8.35
N THR A 313 -8.34 -6.40 -7.44
CA THR A 313 -7.08 -6.47 -6.68
C THR A 313 -6.50 -7.88 -6.67
N MET A 314 -5.18 -8.01 -6.75
CA MET A 314 -4.48 -9.29 -6.80
C MET A 314 -3.49 -9.45 -5.64
N ILE A 315 -3.66 -10.50 -4.82
CA ILE A 315 -2.87 -10.78 -3.61
C ILE A 315 -1.75 -11.78 -3.92
N ALA A 316 -0.53 -11.44 -3.48
CA ALA A 316 0.62 -12.35 -3.50
C ALA A 316 0.98 -12.82 -2.07
N ARG A 317 1.80 -12.02 -1.37
CA ARG A 317 2.35 -12.34 -0.03
C ARG A 317 1.30 -12.65 1.03
N GLY A 318 0.10 -12.09 0.91
CA GLY A 318 -1.03 -12.42 1.76
C GLY A 318 -1.42 -13.91 1.65
N ALA A 319 -1.54 -14.42 0.43
CA ALA A 319 -1.88 -15.81 0.14
C ALA A 319 -0.70 -16.78 0.37
N GLU A 320 0.53 -16.34 0.14
CA GLU A 320 1.76 -17.06 0.52
C GLU A 320 1.86 -17.26 2.05
N ALA A 321 1.49 -16.25 2.83
CA ALA A 321 1.41 -16.32 4.28
C ALA A 321 0.16 -17.07 4.78
N ASN A 322 -0.98 -16.90 4.12
CA ASN A 322 -2.26 -17.52 4.43
C ASN A 322 -3.23 -17.54 3.21
N PRO A 323 -3.46 -18.68 2.54
CA PRO A 323 -4.40 -18.74 1.41
C PRO A 323 -5.88 -18.48 1.77
N SER A 324 -6.24 -18.32 3.05
CA SER A 324 -7.59 -17.84 3.44
C SER A 324 -7.73 -16.32 3.52
N CYS A 325 -6.73 -15.56 3.06
CA CYS A 325 -6.77 -14.10 2.99
C CYS A 325 -7.87 -13.54 2.07
N PHE A 326 -8.45 -14.35 1.18
CA PHE A 326 -9.56 -13.96 0.29
C PHE A 326 -10.94 -13.88 0.97
N ARG A 327 -11.05 -14.36 2.22
CA ARG A 327 -12.31 -14.33 2.98
C ARG A 327 -12.70 -12.91 3.40
N PRO A 328 -13.95 -12.47 3.19
CA PRO A 328 -14.43 -11.19 3.69
C PRO A 328 -14.58 -11.17 5.22
N GLU A 329 -14.70 -12.33 5.89
CA GLU A 329 -14.65 -12.42 7.37
C GLU A 329 -13.22 -12.51 7.93
N GLY A 330 -12.19 -12.32 7.08
CA GLY A 330 -10.78 -12.34 7.45
C GLY A 330 -10.13 -13.74 7.46
N SER A 331 -8.81 -13.75 7.65
CA SER A 331 -7.98 -14.96 7.58
C SER A 331 -8.24 -15.95 8.73
N LEU A 332 -8.29 -17.24 8.42
CA LEU A 332 -8.43 -18.34 9.38
C LEU A 332 -7.09 -18.75 10.01
N SER A 333 -7.17 -19.51 11.11
CA SER A 333 -6.00 -20.00 11.85
C SER A 333 -5.11 -20.94 11.01
N ILE A 334 -3.84 -20.55 10.85
CA ILE A 334 -2.83 -21.34 10.13
C ILE A 334 -2.64 -22.75 10.71
N PRO A 335 -2.29 -22.94 12.00
CA PRO A 335 -1.95 -24.26 12.53
C PRO A 335 -3.18 -25.17 12.73
N GLU A 336 -4.37 -24.61 12.91
CA GLU A 336 -5.58 -25.35 13.29
C GLU A 336 -6.46 -25.70 12.07
N VAL A 337 -6.45 -24.86 11.02
CA VAL A 337 -7.30 -25.06 9.82
C VAL A 337 -6.45 -25.20 8.55
N ILE A 338 -5.65 -24.18 8.24
CA ILE A 338 -5.07 -24.04 6.89
C ILE A 338 -3.95 -25.03 6.62
N ALA A 339 -2.97 -25.15 7.52
CA ALA A 339 -1.86 -26.09 7.34
C ALA A 339 -2.35 -27.56 7.32
N PRO A 340 -3.25 -28.03 8.22
CA PRO A 340 -3.88 -29.33 8.09
C PRO A 340 -4.59 -29.55 6.74
N LYS A 341 -5.34 -28.57 6.22
CA LYS A 341 -6.04 -28.71 4.93
C LYS A 341 -5.08 -28.71 3.74
N TRP A 342 -4.03 -27.88 3.77
CA TRP A 342 -2.96 -27.87 2.77
C TRP A 342 -2.26 -29.23 2.70
N VAL A 343 -1.99 -29.88 3.85
CA VAL A 343 -1.42 -31.24 3.87
C VAL A 343 -2.38 -32.28 3.28
N ARG A 344 -3.69 -32.23 3.58
CA ARG A 344 -4.68 -33.13 2.95
C ARG A 344 -4.70 -32.98 1.42
N TYR A 345 -4.68 -31.75 0.91
CA TYR A 345 -4.61 -31.50 -0.53
C TYR A 345 -3.28 -31.96 -1.12
N ALA A 346 -2.14 -31.77 -0.44
CA ALA A 346 -0.84 -32.24 -0.90
C ALA A 346 -0.76 -33.78 -1.02
N VAL A 347 -1.34 -34.50 -0.05
CA VAL A 347 -1.45 -35.97 -0.08
C VAL A 347 -2.38 -36.41 -1.22
N ALA A 348 -3.61 -35.89 -1.26
CA ALA A 348 -4.64 -36.32 -2.22
C ALA A 348 -4.29 -36.00 -3.69
N LEU A 349 -3.58 -34.89 -3.93
CA LEU A 349 -3.21 -34.42 -5.27
C LEU A 349 -1.78 -34.84 -5.66
N ASN A 350 -1.10 -35.63 -4.82
CA ASN A 350 0.29 -36.07 -5.01
C ASN A 350 1.27 -34.91 -5.30
N ASN A 351 1.13 -33.77 -4.59
CA ASN A 351 1.92 -32.58 -4.84
C ASN A 351 3.41 -32.81 -4.48
N PRO A 352 4.40 -32.52 -5.35
CA PRO A 352 5.80 -32.89 -5.11
C PRO A 352 6.35 -32.50 -3.73
N MET A 353 6.93 -33.44 -2.97
CA MET A 353 7.25 -33.20 -1.54
C MET A 353 8.22 -32.03 -1.29
N GLY A 354 9.18 -31.78 -2.20
CA GLY A 354 10.06 -30.60 -2.16
C GLY A 354 9.36 -29.26 -2.42
N ASN A 355 8.19 -29.29 -3.06
CA ASN A 355 7.27 -28.16 -3.16
C ASN A 355 6.39 -28.05 -1.90
N THR A 356 5.82 -29.17 -1.45
CA THR A 356 5.01 -29.28 -0.22
C THR A 356 5.73 -28.68 0.99
N LYS A 357 6.99 -29.08 1.24
CA LYS A 357 7.79 -28.56 2.34
C LYS A 357 8.13 -27.07 2.20
N TYR A 358 8.31 -26.58 0.97
CA TYR A 358 8.55 -25.16 0.70
C TYR A 358 7.32 -24.31 1.00
N CYS A 359 6.15 -24.66 0.47
CA CYS A 359 4.90 -23.90 0.71
C CYS A 359 4.55 -23.90 2.19
N MET A 360 4.64 -25.06 2.85
CA MET A 360 4.41 -25.18 4.28
C MET A 360 5.36 -24.31 5.12
N SER A 361 6.60 -24.08 4.66
CA SER A 361 7.56 -23.21 5.34
C SER A 361 7.27 -21.70 5.24
N GLN A 362 6.46 -21.26 4.27
CA GLN A 362 6.10 -19.84 4.10
C GLN A 362 4.83 -19.43 4.87
N LEU A 363 4.00 -20.40 5.28
CA LEU A 363 2.78 -20.14 6.05
C LEU A 363 3.09 -19.43 7.38
N ALA A 364 2.34 -18.37 7.67
CA ALA A 364 2.59 -17.49 8.80
C ALA A 364 2.02 -18.06 10.11
N PHE A 365 2.72 -19.04 10.70
CA PHE A 365 2.43 -19.64 12.01
C PHE A 365 2.57 -18.62 13.18
N LYS A 366 1.67 -17.63 13.27
CA LYS A 366 1.62 -16.64 14.36
C LYS A 366 0.86 -17.19 15.59
N PRO A 367 1.17 -16.71 16.82
CA PRO A 367 0.28 -16.86 17.98
C PRO A 367 -1.05 -16.11 17.75
N ALA A 368 -2.16 -16.63 18.29
CA ALA A 368 -3.50 -16.11 18.01
C ALA A 368 -3.83 -14.75 18.64
N ASP A 369 -2.93 -14.18 19.43
CA ASP A 369 -2.99 -12.77 19.87
C ASP A 369 -3.02 -11.77 18.68
N SER A 370 -2.77 -12.26 17.47
CA SER A 370 -2.78 -11.53 16.20
C SER A 370 -3.86 -12.01 15.19
N VAL A 371 -4.86 -12.77 15.65
CA VAL A 371 -6.04 -13.17 14.85
C VAL A 371 -7.25 -12.38 15.33
N ASN A 372 -8.06 -11.87 14.39
CA ASN A 372 -9.19 -11.00 14.71
C ASN A 372 -10.24 -11.74 15.57
N LYS A 373 -10.52 -11.23 16.77
CA LYS A 373 -11.44 -11.84 17.75
C LYS A 373 -12.92 -11.82 17.30
N ASN A 374 -13.26 -11.05 16.27
CA ASN A 374 -14.64 -10.93 15.76
C ASN A 374 -15.05 -12.06 14.79
N ALA A 375 -14.19 -13.06 14.58
CA ALA A 375 -14.48 -14.23 13.75
C ALA A 375 -15.46 -15.22 14.44
N ASN A 376 -16.74 -14.81 14.55
CA ASN A 376 -17.85 -15.66 15.01
C ASN A 376 -18.15 -16.80 14.02
N GLY A 377 -17.32 -17.86 14.03
CA GLY A 377 -17.46 -18.96 13.06
C GLY A 377 -16.67 -20.24 13.34
N ALA A 378 -16.10 -20.43 14.54
CA ALA A 378 -15.45 -21.68 14.94
C ALA A 378 -15.58 -21.93 16.45
N GLY A 379 -15.51 -23.21 16.86
CA GLY A 379 -15.66 -23.60 18.27
C GLY A 379 -14.57 -23.05 19.19
N LYS A 380 -14.88 -22.93 20.50
CA LYS A 380 -14.02 -22.37 21.55
C LYS A 380 -12.76 -23.21 21.87
N GLN A 381 -11.87 -23.39 20.90
CA GLN A 381 -10.55 -23.96 21.13
C GLN A 381 -9.59 -22.89 21.67
N LYS A 382 -8.71 -23.28 22.60
CA LYS A 382 -7.74 -22.37 23.22
C LYS A 382 -6.54 -22.21 22.27
N PRO A 383 -6.11 -20.98 21.95
CA PRO A 383 -4.96 -20.71 21.08
C PRO A 383 -3.73 -21.59 21.34
N MET A 384 -3.20 -22.15 20.26
CA MET A 384 -1.99 -22.96 20.30
C MET A 384 -0.78 -22.19 20.86
N SER A 385 -0.17 -22.71 21.93
CA SER A 385 0.89 -22.01 22.66
C SER A 385 2.20 -21.89 21.86
N LYS A 386 3.05 -20.91 22.23
CA LYS A 386 4.40 -20.73 21.65
C LYS A 386 5.24 -22.02 21.67
N LYS A 387 5.08 -22.88 22.69
CA LYS A 387 5.74 -24.21 22.77
C LYS A 387 5.20 -25.18 21.72
N GLN A 388 3.88 -25.30 21.59
CA GLN A 388 3.24 -26.15 20.58
C GLN A 388 3.58 -25.69 19.15
N LEU A 389 3.53 -24.38 18.87
CA LEU A 389 3.93 -23.81 17.58
C LEU A 389 5.40 -24.12 17.25
N SER A 390 6.29 -24.12 18.25
CA SER A 390 7.70 -24.50 18.06
C SER A 390 7.85 -25.99 17.71
N VAL A 391 7.15 -26.87 18.43
CA VAL A 391 7.13 -28.32 18.13
C VAL A 391 6.57 -28.60 16.72
N LEU A 392 5.47 -27.94 16.35
CA LEU A 392 4.81 -28.11 15.05
C LEU A 392 5.72 -27.66 13.89
N ARG A 393 6.37 -26.48 14.00
CA ARG A 393 7.40 -26.04 13.04
C ARG A 393 8.59 -27.00 12.99
N THR A 394 9.00 -27.57 14.12
CA THR A 394 10.09 -28.54 14.18
C THR A 394 9.71 -29.83 13.45
N GLY A 395 8.48 -30.33 13.62
CA GLY A 395 7.95 -31.48 12.88
C GLY A 395 7.94 -31.26 11.37
N ILE A 396 7.37 -30.14 10.90
CA ILE A 396 7.40 -29.71 9.49
C ILE A 396 8.84 -29.69 8.93
N SER A 397 9.79 -29.16 9.72
CA SER A 397 11.19 -29.05 9.31
C SER A 397 11.88 -30.41 9.19
N HIS A 398 11.50 -31.40 10.00
CA HIS A 398 12.09 -32.75 9.95
C HIS A 398 11.44 -33.65 8.89
N ALA A 399 10.13 -33.51 8.64
CA ALA A 399 9.38 -34.37 7.72
C ALA A 399 10.02 -34.48 6.32
N LYS A 400 10.28 -35.70 5.87
CA LYS A 400 10.86 -36.05 4.57
C LYS A 400 9.82 -36.59 3.59
N SER A 401 8.72 -37.16 4.10
CA SER A 401 7.58 -37.69 3.34
C SER A 401 6.28 -36.94 3.63
N HIS A 402 5.28 -37.12 2.77
CA HIS A 402 3.92 -36.63 3.04
C HIS A 402 3.31 -37.25 4.30
N ASP A 403 3.65 -38.49 4.59
CA ASP A 403 3.06 -39.28 5.67
C ASP A 403 3.61 -38.85 7.03
N GLU A 404 4.92 -38.58 7.11
CA GLU A 404 5.53 -37.87 8.26
C GLU A 404 4.91 -36.48 8.46
N LEU A 405 4.65 -35.74 7.38
CA LEU A 405 4.03 -34.41 7.47
C LEU A 405 2.55 -34.50 7.89
N ALA A 406 1.83 -35.53 7.47
CA ALA A 406 0.45 -35.82 7.90
C ALA A 406 0.41 -36.15 9.40
N ALA A 407 1.34 -36.95 9.89
CA ALA A 407 1.47 -37.29 11.30
C ALA A 407 1.69 -36.05 12.20
N VAL A 408 2.43 -35.02 11.75
CA VAL A 408 2.61 -33.74 12.48
C VAL A 408 1.28 -33.04 12.78
N PHE A 409 0.25 -33.25 11.95
CA PHE A 409 -1.09 -32.69 12.13
C PHE A 409 -2.14 -33.74 12.58
N ASN A 410 -1.72 -34.95 12.96
CA ASN A 410 -2.58 -36.10 13.29
C ASN A 410 -3.56 -36.45 12.15
N ILE A 411 -3.09 -36.39 10.90
CA ILE A 411 -3.82 -36.81 9.70
C ILE A 411 -3.35 -38.21 9.32
N ASP A 412 -4.30 -39.12 9.11
CA ASP A 412 -4.05 -40.42 8.47
C ASP A 412 -3.93 -40.22 6.95
N PRO A 413 -2.76 -40.50 6.32
CA PRO A 413 -2.56 -40.29 4.89
C PRO A 413 -3.18 -41.40 4.03
N GLU A 414 -3.41 -42.60 4.56
CA GLU A 414 -4.08 -43.70 3.84
C GLU A 414 -5.57 -43.41 3.71
N GLN A 415 -6.21 -42.92 4.77
CA GLN A 415 -7.59 -42.43 4.72
C GLN A 415 -7.77 -41.27 3.74
N ILE A 416 -6.76 -40.43 3.50
CA ILE A 416 -6.83 -39.38 2.47
C ILE A 416 -6.66 -39.97 1.06
N ARG A 417 -5.77 -40.95 0.87
CA ARG A 417 -5.55 -41.63 -0.42
C ARG A 417 -6.70 -42.56 -0.84
N ALA A 418 -7.49 -43.07 0.11
CA ALA A 418 -8.62 -43.96 -0.15
C ALA A 418 -9.91 -43.25 -0.58
N ARG A 419 -9.99 -41.92 -0.49
CA ARG A 419 -11.20 -41.12 -0.75
C ARG A 419 -11.24 -40.59 -2.18
N ASP A 420 -12.44 -40.39 -2.70
CA ASP A 420 -12.63 -39.82 -4.03
C ASP A 420 -12.17 -38.34 -4.03
N VAL A 421 -11.02 -38.06 -4.63
CA VAL A 421 -10.39 -36.73 -4.60
C VAL A 421 -11.36 -35.65 -5.08
N GLY A 422 -12.13 -35.95 -6.12
CA GLY A 422 -13.20 -35.09 -6.58
C GLY A 422 -14.31 -34.97 -5.54
N LYS A 423 -15.10 -36.03 -5.33
CA LYS A 423 -16.36 -35.98 -4.56
C LYS A 423 -16.15 -35.64 -3.09
N GLU A 424 -15.05 -36.05 -2.49
CA GLU A 424 -14.86 -36.04 -1.04
C GLU A 424 -13.77 -35.09 -0.54
N ILE A 425 -12.61 -35.01 -1.21
CA ILE A 425 -11.53 -34.13 -0.77
C ILE A 425 -11.82 -32.68 -1.20
N LEU A 426 -12.31 -32.49 -2.44
CA LEU A 426 -12.63 -31.18 -3.01
C LEU A 426 -14.12 -30.79 -2.84
N ASN A 427 -14.83 -31.41 -1.88
CA ASN A 427 -16.24 -31.10 -1.61
C ASN A 427 -16.45 -29.66 -1.14
N ASP A 428 -15.62 -29.20 -0.20
CA ASP A 428 -15.72 -27.86 0.39
C ASP A 428 -15.47 -26.78 -0.69
N LEU A 429 -14.48 -27.01 -1.56
CA LEU A 429 -14.22 -26.16 -2.73
C LEU A 429 -15.42 -26.11 -3.69
N ARG A 430 -16.05 -27.25 -4.04
CA ARG A 430 -17.28 -27.21 -4.86
C ARG A 430 -18.39 -26.40 -4.20
N THR A 431 -18.56 -26.55 -2.88
CA THR A 431 -19.60 -25.88 -2.12
C THR A 431 -19.38 -24.37 -2.14
N ALA A 432 -18.15 -23.92 -1.85
CA ALA A 432 -17.76 -22.51 -1.92
C ALA A 432 -17.95 -21.91 -3.33
N LEU A 433 -17.54 -22.61 -4.39
CA LEU A 433 -17.72 -22.15 -5.78
C LEU A 433 -19.21 -22.05 -6.17
N ALA A 434 -20.04 -23.03 -5.79
CA ALA A 434 -21.47 -23.00 -6.05
C ALA A 434 -22.19 -21.86 -5.29
N GLU A 435 -21.79 -21.58 -4.05
CA GLU A 435 -22.25 -20.41 -3.32
C GLU A 435 -21.81 -19.10 -3.99
N GLN A 436 -20.55 -19.00 -4.44
CA GLN A 436 -19.99 -17.81 -5.08
C GLN A 436 -20.70 -17.52 -6.42
N GLU A 437 -20.99 -18.55 -7.22
CA GLU A 437 -21.86 -18.43 -8.40
C GLU A 437 -23.26 -17.94 -8.05
N THR A 438 -23.86 -18.49 -6.99
CA THR A 438 -25.22 -18.12 -6.56
C THR A 438 -25.28 -16.67 -6.09
N LYS A 439 -24.29 -16.24 -5.30
CA LYS A 439 -24.11 -14.84 -4.85
C LYS A 439 -23.93 -13.90 -6.06
N LYS A 440 -23.13 -14.28 -7.07
CA LYS A 440 -22.94 -13.50 -8.32
C LYS A 440 -24.21 -13.42 -9.18
N LYS A 441 -25.01 -14.48 -9.26
CA LYS A 441 -26.30 -14.47 -9.98
C LYS A 441 -27.33 -13.57 -9.29
N LEU A 442 -27.38 -13.59 -7.95
CA LEU A 442 -28.23 -12.72 -7.15
C LEU A 442 -27.86 -11.23 -7.31
N SER A 443 -26.57 -10.87 -7.25
CA SER A 443 -26.18 -9.46 -7.36
C SER A 443 -26.55 -8.82 -8.71
N HIS A 444 -26.38 -9.55 -9.82
CA HIS A 444 -26.77 -9.09 -11.16
C HIS A 444 -28.29 -8.93 -11.32
N SER A 445 -29.11 -9.62 -10.52
CA SER A 445 -30.58 -9.49 -10.58
C SER A 445 -31.12 -8.21 -9.91
N GLY A 446 -30.29 -7.49 -9.15
CA GLY A 446 -30.67 -6.23 -8.48
C GLY A 446 -30.07 -4.95 -9.10
N SER A 447 -29.09 -5.07 -10.00
CA SER A 447 -28.26 -3.95 -10.47
C SER A 447 -28.73 -3.34 -11.80
N ASN A 448 -29.99 -2.90 -11.86
CA ASN A 448 -30.59 -2.33 -13.08
C ASN A 448 -30.41 -0.80 -13.17
N PHE A 449 -29.27 -0.25 -12.71
CA PHE A 449 -29.10 1.19 -12.45
C PHE A 449 -27.77 1.84 -12.90
N ASP A 450 -26.77 1.05 -13.32
CA ASP A 450 -25.44 1.56 -13.70
C ASP A 450 -25.23 1.75 -15.22
N GLY A 451 -26.24 1.45 -16.05
CA GLY A 451 -26.14 1.58 -17.52
C GLY A 451 -26.22 3.04 -18.02
N ASP A 452 -27.14 3.84 -17.48
CA ASP A 452 -27.54 5.11 -18.11
C ASP A 452 -26.52 6.25 -17.96
N ARG A 453 -25.54 6.13 -17.05
CA ARG A 453 -24.54 7.17 -16.80
C ARG A 453 -23.47 7.30 -17.89
N LEU A 454 -23.33 6.33 -18.78
CA LEU A 454 -22.44 6.42 -19.95
C LEU A 454 -23.14 6.97 -21.20
N GLY A 455 -24.47 6.90 -21.29
CA GLY A 455 -25.24 7.52 -22.38
C GLY A 455 -25.37 9.03 -22.25
N ALA A 456 -25.64 9.52 -21.03
CA ALA A 456 -26.02 10.91 -20.77
C ALA A 456 -24.91 11.98 -20.96
N VAL A 457 -23.68 11.57 -21.31
CA VAL A 457 -22.54 12.49 -21.55
C VAL A 457 -22.33 12.74 -23.05
N LEU A 458 -22.80 11.85 -23.93
CA LEU A 458 -22.59 11.96 -25.39
C LEU A 458 -23.72 12.71 -26.13
N SER A 459 -24.85 12.99 -25.49
CA SER A 459 -25.98 13.71 -26.08
C SER A 459 -25.83 15.24 -26.11
N ASN A 460 -24.98 15.81 -25.23
CA ASN A 460 -24.96 17.25 -24.95
C ASN A 460 -23.84 18.02 -25.68
N ALA A 461 -23.28 17.44 -26.75
CA ALA A 461 -22.20 18.03 -27.55
C ALA A 461 -22.55 18.26 -29.04
N ALA A 462 -23.82 18.06 -29.43
CA ALA A 462 -24.24 18.03 -30.84
C ALA A 462 -25.65 18.61 -31.10
N ALA A 463 -26.01 19.73 -30.43
CA ALA A 463 -27.31 20.40 -30.63
C ALA A 463 -27.27 21.90 -30.28
N ASP A 464 -26.43 22.69 -30.98
CA ASP A 464 -26.40 24.16 -30.80
C ASP A 464 -26.23 24.89 -32.16
N SER A 465 -27.19 24.65 -33.06
CA SER A 465 -27.36 25.39 -34.32
C SER A 465 -28.82 25.31 -34.80
N GLU A 466 -29.31 26.38 -35.44
CA GLU A 466 -30.60 26.51 -36.16
C GLU A 466 -31.88 26.79 -35.35
N SER A 467 -32.07 28.07 -35.04
CA SER A 467 -33.28 28.89 -35.33
C SER A 467 -34.71 28.39 -35.00
N ALA A 468 -35.27 29.01 -33.94
CA ALA A 468 -36.53 29.79 -33.93
C ALA A 468 -37.83 29.25 -34.60
N SER A 469 -38.89 29.06 -33.79
CA SER A 469 -40.21 29.76 -33.91
C SER A 469 -41.27 29.18 -32.95
N GLY A 470 -42.42 29.88 -32.78
CA GLY A 470 -43.61 29.38 -32.05
C GLY A 470 -43.83 30.00 -30.66
N ALA A 471 -45.10 30.17 -30.24
CA ALA A 471 -45.46 30.88 -28.99
C ALA A 471 -46.83 30.48 -28.39
N GLY A 472 -46.95 30.62 -27.06
CA GLY A 472 -48.21 30.64 -26.28
C GLY A 472 -48.75 29.28 -25.80
N ALA A 473 -49.71 29.20 -24.85
CA ALA A 473 -50.13 30.19 -23.83
C ALA A 473 -51.09 29.56 -22.78
N GLY A 474 -50.89 29.84 -21.47
CA GLY A 474 -51.86 29.64 -20.36
C GLY A 474 -52.26 28.20 -19.99
N ASP A 475 -53.13 27.95 -19.00
CA ASP A 475 -53.38 28.60 -17.70
C ASP A 475 -54.30 27.70 -16.81
N ALA A 476 -54.18 27.79 -15.46
CA ALA A 476 -55.13 27.36 -14.40
C ALA A 476 -55.68 25.89 -14.38
N SER A 477 -56.43 25.41 -13.34
CA SER A 477 -56.22 25.41 -11.87
C SER A 477 -57.24 24.45 -11.17
N GLN A 478 -56.96 23.99 -9.92
CA GLN A 478 -57.94 23.43 -8.93
C GLN A 478 -58.66 22.07 -9.29
N SER A 479 -59.41 21.34 -8.43
CA SER A 479 -59.39 20.94 -6.97
C SER A 479 -60.51 19.86 -6.75
N VAL A 480 -60.90 19.21 -5.62
CA VAL A 480 -60.58 19.15 -4.15
C VAL A 480 -61.22 17.86 -3.50
N ASN A 481 -60.85 17.48 -2.26
CA ASN A 481 -61.55 16.58 -1.27
C ASN A 481 -61.59 15.04 -1.51
N ASN A 482 -61.41 14.12 -0.53
CA ASN A 482 -61.93 13.87 0.87
C ASN A 482 -63.26 13.08 0.92
N SER A 483 -63.59 12.23 1.92
CA SER A 483 -62.98 11.70 3.18
C SER A 483 -63.46 10.23 3.40
N SER A 484 -63.17 9.41 4.43
CA SER A 484 -63.38 9.48 5.91
C SER A 484 -63.00 8.10 6.52
N SER A 485 -62.60 7.80 7.78
CA SER A 485 -62.38 8.45 9.09
C SER A 485 -63.30 7.99 10.25
N SER A 486 -62.82 7.12 11.16
CA SER A 486 -63.49 6.72 12.42
C SER A 486 -62.48 6.51 13.58
N ASN A 487 -62.78 6.97 14.81
CA ASN A 487 -61.82 7.08 15.92
C ASN A 487 -62.47 7.02 17.33
N SER A 488 -61.72 6.58 18.34
CA SER A 488 -61.95 6.72 19.80
C SER A 488 -60.62 6.37 20.52
N GLY A 489 -60.02 7.13 21.44
CA GLY A 489 -60.57 8.00 22.49
C GLY A 489 -60.59 7.23 23.83
N SER A 490 -60.14 7.72 24.99
CA SER A 490 -59.60 9.02 25.48
C SER A 490 -58.83 8.76 26.81
N GLY A 491 -58.09 9.67 27.46
CA GLY A 491 -57.82 11.11 27.25
C GLY A 491 -56.61 11.59 28.11
N SER A 492 -56.13 12.82 27.96
CA SER A 492 -56.47 14.03 28.79
C SER A 492 -55.77 14.05 30.17
N ASN A 493 -55.05 15.09 30.61
CA ASN A 493 -54.97 16.52 30.26
C ASN A 493 -53.50 17.05 30.36
N GLN A 494 -53.10 18.29 30.04
CA GLN A 494 -53.84 19.57 30.01
C GLN A 494 -53.21 20.65 29.08
N GLN A 495 -54.07 21.34 28.29
CA GLN A 495 -54.04 22.76 27.81
C GLN A 495 -52.69 23.39 27.35
N THR A 496 -52.46 23.71 26.06
CA THR A 496 -52.98 24.85 25.21
C THR A 496 -52.52 26.25 25.66
N THR A 497 -52.12 27.20 24.79
CA THR A 497 -52.55 27.50 23.39
C THR A 497 -51.44 28.03 22.45
N ASP A 498 -51.56 27.65 21.16
CA ASP A 498 -51.34 28.41 19.91
C ASP A 498 -50.13 29.35 19.68
N GLY A 499 -49.43 29.11 18.56
CA GLY A 499 -48.51 30.05 17.90
C GLY A 499 -47.80 29.44 16.68
N HIS A 500 -47.77 30.13 15.54
CA HIS A 500 -46.99 29.70 14.36
C HIS A 500 -45.48 29.95 14.56
N ALA A 501 -44.65 28.97 14.22
CA ALA A 501 -43.22 29.19 13.96
C ALA A 501 -42.65 28.13 12.99
N SER A 502 -42.16 28.59 11.84
CA SER A 502 -41.13 27.90 11.07
C SER A 502 -39.76 28.11 11.73
N GLY A 503 -38.90 27.11 11.80
CA GLY A 503 -37.54 27.29 12.33
C GLY A 503 -36.61 26.11 12.10
N ASP A 504 -35.36 26.41 11.74
CA ASP A 504 -34.27 25.45 11.62
C ASP A 504 -33.91 24.81 12.96
N ASN A 505 -33.34 23.60 12.91
CA ASN A 505 -32.75 22.95 14.08
C ASN A 505 -31.25 22.67 13.88
N GLN A 506 -30.49 23.74 13.63
CA GLN A 506 -29.03 23.71 13.86
C GLN A 506 -28.76 23.77 15.37
N SER A 507 -28.15 22.72 15.92
CA SER A 507 -27.76 22.67 17.33
C SER A 507 -26.64 23.68 17.63
N LYS A 508 -27.01 24.84 18.20
CA LYS A 508 -26.03 25.87 18.62
C LYS A 508 -25.15 25.36 19.77
N ALA A 509 -23.84 25.31 19.53
CA ALA A 509 -22.86 25.13 20.59
C ALA A 509 -22.85 26.36 21.53
N THR A 510 -22.90 26.13 22.84
CA THR A 510 -22.90 27.18 23.87
C THR A 510 -21.51 27.72 24.17
N SER A 511 -21.41 29.00 24.52
CA SER A 511 -20.15 29.70 24.81
C SER A 511 -19.45 29.17 26.07
N ASN A 512 -18.14 28.92 25.95
CA ASN A 512 -17.04 29.25 26.86
C ASN A 512 -15.88 28.29 26.57
N SER A 513 -15.18 28.53 25.46
CA SER A 513 -14.46 27.49 24.69
C SER A 513 -13.51 26.61 25.52
N PRO A 514 -13.88 25.35 25.82
CA PRO A 514 -12.92 24.36 26.27
C PRO A 514 -12.02 23.96 25.10
N GLN A 515 -10.89 23.32 25.39
CA GLN A 515 -9.98 22.79 24.37
C GLN A 515 -10.74 21.89 23.38
N PRO A 516 -10.53 22.02 22.05
CA PRO A 516 -11.28 21.23 21.09
C PRO A 516 -11.03 19.73 21.29
N GLU A 517 -12.09 18.94 21.20
CA GLU A 517 -12.12 17.50 21.53
C GLU A 517 -10.96 16.71 20.89
N TRP A 518 -10.68 16.96 19.60
CA TRP A 518 -9.58 16.32 18.88
C TRP A 518 -8.20 16.57 19.54
N LYS A 519 -7.98 17.74 20.15
CA LYS A 519 -6.73 18.06 20.86
C LYS A 519 -6.63 17.23 22.14
N GLN A 520 -7.74 17.06 22.86
CA GLN A 520 -7.78 16.26 24.08
C GLN A 520 -7.48 14.78 23.76
N LEU A 521 -8.15 14.21 22.75
CA LEU A 521 -7.92 12.84 22.27
C LEU A 521 -6.47 12.62 21.84
N LEU A 522 -5.88 13.56 21.10
CA LEU A 522 -4.48 13.51 20.66
C LEU A 522 -3.50 13.61 21.84
N ALA A 523 -3.73 14.54 22.77
CA ALA A 523 -2.88 14.75 23.95
C ALA A 523 -2.89 13.53 24.89
N SER A 524 -4.06 12.95 25.18
CA SER A 524 -4.17 11.72 25.99
C SER A 524 -3.50 10.53 25.30
N SER A 525 -3.75 10.35 23.99
CA SER A 525 -3.09 9.29 23.20
C SER A 525 -1.58 9.34 23.32
N ILE A 526 -0.99 10.53 23.17
CA ILE A 526 0.46 10.75 23.34
C ILE A 526 0.87 10.46 24.79
N GLY A 527 0.19 11.06 25.78
CA GLY A 527 0.55 10.98 27.19
C GLY A 527 0.56 9.55 27.76
N GLU A 528 -0.42 8.73 27.38
CA GLU A 528 -0.57 7.34 27.83
C GLU A 528 0.45 6.40 27.18
N ASN A 529 0.72 6.57 25.88
CA ASN A 529 1.41 5.54 25.09
C ASN A 529 2.91 5.83 24.84
N ILE A 530 3.36 7.08 24.94
CA ILE A 530 4.76 7.52 24.68
C ILE A 530 5.85 6.74 25.42
N LYS A 531 5.55 6.14 26.58
CA LYS A 531 6.50 5.31 27.34
C LYS A 531 6.80 3.98 26.63
N ASN A 532 5.81 3.43 25.91
CA ASN A 532 5.88 2.17 25.18
C ASN A 532 6.16 2.40 23.68
N GLU A 533 5.49 3.39 23.09
CA GLU A 533 5.52 3.71 21.68
C GLU A 533 6.22 5.07 21.44
N LYS A 534 7.55 5.07 21.23
CA LYS A 534 8.30 6.32 20.95
C LYS A 534 8.04 6.91 19.56
N SER A 535 7.46 6.14 18.64
CA SER A 535 7.02 6.63 17.32
C SER A 535 5.86 7.62 17.40
N ILE A 536 5.09 7.63 18.49
CA ILE A 536 3.91 8.48 18.65
C ILE A 536 4.19 9.99 18.56
N LEU A 537 5.45 10.42 18.76
CA LEU A 537 5.88 11.82 18.59
C LEU A 537 6.19 12.22 17.14
N TYR A 538 6.13 11.30 16.17
CA TYR A 538 6.52 11.54 14.79
C TYR A 538 5.30 11.56 13.88
N TYR A 539 5.06 12.69 13.23
CA TYR A 539 3.98 12.83 12.24
C TYR A 539 4.53 13.21 10.86
N ALA A 540 3.84 12.78 9.81
CA ALA A 540 4.18 13.14 8.44
C ALA A 540 3.69 14.57 8.17
N PHE A 541 4.61 15.48 7.87
CA PHE A 541 4.38 16.91 7.72
C PHE A 541 4.62 17.34 6.27
N SER A 542 3.53 17.55 5.53
CA SER A 542 3.55 17.94 4.13
C SER A 542 3.53 19.46 3.95
N THR A 543 4.25 19.96 2.95
CA THR A 543 4.12 21.32 2.40
C THR A 543 4.17 21.24 0.88
N VAL A 544 3.78 22.32 0.19
CA VAL A 544 3.96 22.44 -1.25
C VAL A 544 5.07 23.44 -1.55
N GLU A 545 6.03 23.02 -2.36
CA GLU A 545 6.99 23.91 -3.01
C GLU A 545 6.28 24.66 -4.13
N PRO A 546 6.30 26.01 -4.13
CA PRO A 546 5.65 26.79 -5.18
C PRO A 546 6.33 26.53 -6.54
N PRO A 547 5.58 26.65 -7.65
CA PRO A 547 6.13 26.45 -8.97
C PRO A 547 7.15 27.55 -9.30
N SER A 548 8.31 27.15 -9.85
CA SER A 548 9.40 28.07 -10.24
C SER A 548 9.08 28.94 -11.45
N SER A 549 8.06 28.58 -12.21
CA SER A 549 7.52 29.32 -13.35
C SER A 549 6.04 28.98 -13.54
N VAL A 550 5.32 29.73 -14.38
CA VAL A 550 3.92 29.41 -14.76
C VAL A 550 3.76 28.11 -15.56
N HIS A 551 4.86 27.42 -15.88
CA HIS A 551 4.87 26.12 -16.57
C HIS A 551 5.32 24.96 -15.67
N ASP A 552 5.81 25.24 -14.46
CA ASP A 552 6.14 24.21 -13.47
C ASP A 552 4.88 23.79 -12.69
N PRO A 553 4.68 22.49 -12.41
CA PRO A 553 3.72 22.08 -11.38
C PRO A 553 4.27 22.42 -9.99
N ALA A 554 3.37 22.78 -9.07
CA ALA A 554 3.70 22.90 -7.66
C ALA A 554 4.03 21.52 -7.07
N LYS A 555 5.15 21.39 -6.34
CA LYS A 555 5.71 20.09 -5.96
C LYS A 555 5.38 19.76 -4.49
N PRO A 556 4.66 18.69 -4.17
CA PRO A 556 4.40 18.30 -2.78
C PRO A 556 5.64 17.65 -2.13
N HIS A 557 5.98 18.10 -0.92
CA HIS A 557 7.10 17.59 -0.13
C HIS A 557 6.62 17.08 1.22
N VAL A 558 6.89 15.81 1.54
CA VAL A 558 6.50 15.18 2.81
C VAL A 558 7.74 14.68 3.56
N ARG A 559 7.81 14.89 4.87
CA ARG A 559 8.82 14.30 5.76
C ARG A 559 8.24 14.11 7.15
N TYR A 560 8.78 13.15 7.90
CA TYR A 560 8.49 13.05 9.34
C TYR A 560 9.16 14.20 10.09
N VAL A 561 8.44 14.78 11.05
CA VAL A 561 8.97 15.76 12.00
C VAL A 561 8.57 15.37 13.42
N VAL A 562 9.32 15.87 14.40
CA VAL A 562 9.09 15.57 15.83
C VAL A 562 8.13 16.61 16.40
N HIS A 563 7.01 16.15 16.97
CA HIS A 563 6.12 16.97 17.79
C HIS A 563 6.84 17.48 19.04
N ARG A 564 6.66 18.75 19.38
CA ARG A 564 7.31 19.41 20.54
C ARG A 564 6.33 19.86 21.63
N GLY A 565 5.08 19.42 21.54
CA GLY A 565 3.96 19.89 22.36
C GLY A 565 3.03 20.83 21.58
N PHE A 566 1.99 21.27 22.27
CA PHE A 566 1.16 22.41 21.85
C PHE A 566 1.69 23.73 22.43
N VAL A 567 1.29 24.85 21.85
CA VAL A 567 1.69 26.20 22.31
C VAL A 567 1.24 26.45 23.76
N ASN A 568 2.21 26.79 24.62
CA ASN A 568 2.05 26.93 26.08
C ASN A 568 1.61 25.63 26.80
N GLU A 569 1.85 24.45 26.21
CA GLU A 569 1.67 23.17 26.89
C GLU A 569 2.79 22.95 27.92
N LYS A 570 2.55 23.41 29.15
CA LYS A 570 3.41 23.10 30.29
C LYS A 570 2.97 21.78 30.94
N ARG A 571 3.96 21.08 31.49
CA ARG A 571 3.83 19.81 32.19
C ARG A 571 4.56 19.93 33.51
N ASP A 572 4.02 19.32 34.57
CA ASP A 572 4.49 19.56 35.94
C ASP A 572 5.91 19.03 36.22
N GLY A 573 6.47 19.45 37.35
CA GLY A 573 7.84 19.11 37.75
C GLY A 573 8.08 17.60 37.92
N GLU A 574 9.18 17.12 37.33
CA GLU A 574 9.87 15.85 37.62
C GLU A 574 9.01 14.59 37.87
N ALA A 575 8.24 14.17 36.86
CA ALA A 575 7.77 12.78 36.82
C ALA A 575 8.91 11.79 36.52
N PRO A 576 9.10 10.71 37.30
CA PRO A 576 10.12 9.69 37.03
C PRO A 576 9.98 9.09 35.63
N GLY A 577 11.06 9.18 34.84
CA GLY A 577 11.07 8.84 33.42
C GLY A 577 10.94 10.02 32.45
N GLY A 578 10.89 11.26 32.95
CA GLY A 578 11.03 12.48 32.13
C GLY A 578 9.79 12.91 31.34
N ILE A 579 8.61 12.38 31.70
CA ILE A 579 7.34 12.68 31.03
C ILE A 579 6.28 12.91 32.11
N ALA A 580 6.02 14.18 32.41
CA ALA A 580 4.99 14.61 33.35
C ALA A 580 3.62 14.80 32.68
N PRO A 581 2.51 14.82 33.45
CA PRO A 581 1.17 15.10 32.92
C PRO A 581 1.05 16.51 32.33
N PHE A 582 0.05 16.70 31.47
CA PHE A 582 -0.43 18.03 31.07
C PHE A 582 -1.00 18.76 32.29
N ASN A 583 -0.56 19.99 32.54
CA ASN A 583 -1.12 20.83 33.60
C ASN A 583 -2.27 21.68 33.02
N PRO A 584 -3.54 21.47 33.45
CA PRO A 584 -4.70 22.17 32.90
C PRO A 584 -4.82 23.64 33.32
N SER A 585 -4.08 24.10 34.33
CA SER A 585 -4.07 25.50 34.78
C SER A 585 -3.36 26.43 33.79
N PHE A 586 -2.60 25.88 32.84
CA PHE A 586 -2.06 26.64 31.72
C PHE A 586 -3.00 26.59 30.52
N ALA A 587 -3.55 27.75 30.19
CA ALA A 587 -4.25 27.97 28.94
C ALA A 587 -3.28 27.69 27.77
N SER A 588 -3.47 26.54 27.11
CA SER A 588 -2.65 26.10 25.98
C SER A 588 -3.45 26.21 24.68
N SER A 589 -2.86 26.73 23.63
CA SER A 589 -3.51 26.81 22.31
C SER A 589 -3.51 25.42 21.63
N PRO A 590 -4.46 25.06 20.75
CA PRO A 590 -4.36 23.88 19.90
C PRO A 590 -3.32 23.99 18.78
N CYS A 591 -2.64 25.13 18.61
CA CYS A 591 -1.52 25.26 17.70
C CYS A 591 -0.39 24.27 18.06
N LEU A 592 0.10 23.55 17.06
CA LEU A 592 1.09 22.49 17.23
C LEU A 592 2.51 23.02 17.03
N MET A 593 3.47 22.55 17.82
CA MET A 593 4.87 22.94 17.70
C MET A 593 5.73 21.82 17.08
N THR A 594 6.62 22.21 16.18
CA THR A 594 7.79 21.42 15.74
C THR A 594 9.00 22.35 15.54
N THR A 595 10.13 21.81 15.08
CA THR A 595 11.43 22.50 15.03
C THR A 595 12.12 22.30 13.70
N THR A 596 12.86 23.31 13.24
CA THR A 596 13.60 23.26 11.97
C THR A 596 14.92 24.02 12.05
N ASP A 597 15.86 23.63 11.20
CA ASP A 597 16.94 24.53 10.79
C ASP A 597 16.29 25.63 9.92
N VAL A 598 16.62 26.90 10.15
CA VAL A 598 16.03 28.03 9.42
C VAL A 598 16.51 28.11 7.96
N ARG A 599 17.66 27.48 7.65
CA ARG A 599 18.35 27.56 6.35
C ARG A 599 17.89 26.49 5.35
N THR A 600 17.11 25.50 5.78
CA THR A 600 16.70 24.37 4.94
C THR A 600 15.70 24.79 3.83
N PRO A 601 15.71 24.17 2.64
CA PRO A 601 14.72 24.45 1.59
C PRO A 601 13.25 24.35 2.04
N LYS A 602 12.94 23.48 3.02
CA LYS A 602 11.60 23.41 3.64
C LYS A 602 11.13 24.77 4.20
N VAL A 603 12.01 25.66 4.68
CA VAL A 603 11.61 26.98 5.20
C VAL A 603 11.19 27.93 4.08
N GLN A 604 11.72 27.78 2.87
CA GLN A 604 11.22 28.48 1.68
C GLN A 604 9.82 27.96 1.32
N GLN A 605 9.62 26.63 1.29
CA GLN A 605 8.31 26.00 1.07
C GLN A 605 7.27 26.46 2.11
N LEU A 606 7.68 26.71 3.35
CA LEU A 606 6.83 27.18 4.45
C LEU A 606 6.47 28.67 4.41
N THR A 607 7.16 29.49 3.63
CA THR A 607 6.95 30.95 3.59
C THR A 607 6.55 31.50 2.22
N ALA A 608 6.63 30.68 1.17
CA ALA A 608 6.43 31.10 -0.22
C ALA A 608 5.05 30.73 -0.81
N GLN A 609 3.96 30.88 -0.02
CA GLN A 609 2.59 30.67 -0.51
C GLN A 609 1.68 31.88 -0.21
N SER A 610 0.62 32.02 -1.02
CA SER A 610 -0.39 33.07 -0.87
C SER A 610 -1.73 32.61 -1.47
N SER A 611 -2.45 31.76 -0.74
CA SER A 611 -3.88 31.52 -0.99
C SER A 611 -4.73 32.69 -0.45
N LEU A 612 -6.01 32.75 -0.82
CA LEU A 612 -6.96 33.72 -0.25
C LEU A 612 -7.24 33.49 1.25
N ARG A 613 -6.86 32.33 1.82
CA ARG A 613 -6.89 32.07 3.28
C ARG A 613 -5.55 32.35 3.96
N ALA A 614 -4.46 32.44 3.20
CA ALA A 614 -3.12 32.81 3.68
C ALA A 614 -2.88 34.32 3.74
N GLN A 615 -3.93 35.13 3.57
CA GLN A 615 -3.95 36.53 3.98
C GLN A 615 -4.80 36.62 5.25
N GLY A 616 -4.18 36.87 6.40
CA GLY A 616 -4.91 37.32 7.58
C GLY A 616 -5.44 38.74 7.37
N GLU A 617 -6.48 39.14 8.11
CA GLU A 617 -6.93 40.54 8.15
C GLU A 617 -5.85 41.49 8.72
N ASP A 618 -4.84 40.92 9.40
CA ASP A 618 -3.62 41.58 9.87
C ASP A 618 -2.50 41.68 8.81
N GLY A 619 -2.72 41.15 7.60
CA GLY A 619 -1.74 41.11 6.51
C GLY A 619 -0.64 40.05 6.66
N SER A 620 -0.70 39.18 7.68
CA SER A 620 0.24 38.08 7.86
C SER A 620 0.13 37.04 6.72
N ARG A 621 1.26 36.41 6.38
CA ARG A 621 1.38 35.39 5.32
C ARG A 621 1.95 34.10 5.89
N GLY A 622 1.19 33.02 5.81
CA GLY A 622 1.61 31.67 6.23
C GLY A 622 1.56 30.66 5.09
N GLY A 623 2.47 29.68 5.10
CA GLY A 623 2.39 28.53 4.19
C GLY A 623 1.28 27.56 4.62
N GLU A 624 0.68 26.84 3.68
CA GLU A 624 -0.29 25.79 3.99
C GLU A 624 0.41 24.44 4.20
N CYS A 625 -0.07 23.66 5.17
CA CYS A 625 0.41 22.31 5.42
C CYS A 625 -0.74 21.33 5.67
N GLU A 626 -0.40 20.06 5.53
CA GLU A 626 -1.21 18.97 6.07
C GLU A 626 -0.30 18.02 6.88
N ILE A 627 -0.77 17.69 8.08
CA ILE A 627 -0.17 16.68 8.96
C ILE A 627 -1.00 15.40 8.86
N ALA A 628 -0.35 14.28 8.60
CA ALA A 628 -0.92 12.95 8.81
C ALA A 628 -0.22 12.30 10.01
N TRP A 629 -0.99 12.01 11.06
CA TRP A 629 -0.50 11.46 12.32
C TRP A 629 -1.28 10.18 12.64
N TRP A 630 -0.61 9.04 12.52
CA TRP A 630 -1.13 7.74 12.93
C TRP A 630 -0.63 7.40 14.33
N ILE A 631 -1.49 6.80 15.15
CA ILE A 631 -1.16 6.30 16.49
C ILE A 631 -1.57 4.82 16.54
N GLU A 632 -0.58 3.91 16.51
CA GLU A 632 -0.86 2.47 16.42
C GLU A 632 -1.50 1.94 17.71
N SER A 633 -1.08 2.45 18.86
CA SER A 633 -1.62 2.06 20.17
C SER A 633 -3.11 2.35 20.37
N THR A 634 -3.66 3.43 19.80
CA THR A 634 -5.08 3.81 19.90
C THR A 634 -5.88 3.58 18.63
N GLN A 635 -5.23 3.14 17.54
CA GLN A 635 -5.82 2.99 16.20
C GLN A 635 -6.48 4.28 15.65
N MET A 636 -6.01 5.45 16.10
CA MET A 636 -6.49 6.75 15.63
C MET A 636 -5.57 7.37 14.58
N GLN A 637 -6.18 7.97 13.55
CA GLN A 637 -5.51 8.72 12.50
C GLN A 637 -6.03 10.16 12.50
N PHE A 638 -5.18 11.12 12.84
CA PHE A 638 -5.46 12.56 12.74
C PHE A 638 -4.90 13.10 11.43
N ARG A 639 -5.76 13.70 10.60
CA ARG A 639 -5.36 14.44 9.40
C ARG A 639 -5.66 15.92 9.63
N ILE A 640 -4.64 16.71 9.94
CA ILE A 640 -4.74 18.11 10.38
C ILE A 640 -4.31 19.03 9.23
N SER A 641 -5.21 19.85 8.71
CA SER A 641 -4.89 20.92 7.76
C SER A 641 -4.72 22.24 8.51
N GLY A 642 -3.66 22.99 8.20
CA GLY A 642 -3.31 24.21 8.93
C GLY A 642 -2.45 25.20 8.14
N THR A 643 -2.36 26.43 8.65
CA THR A 643 -1.35 27.40 8.22
C THR A 643 -0.11 27.30 9.10
N VAL A 644 1.07 27.64 8.57
CA VAL A 644 2.34 27.46 9.26
C VAL A 644 3.12 28.76 9.31
N HIS A 645 3.68 29.00 10.50
CA HIS A 645 4.42 30.20 10.85
C HIS A 645 5.78 29.78 11.44
N VAL A 646 6.85 30.42 10.99
CA VAL A 646 8.23 30.10 11.40
C VAL A 646 8.76 31.20 12.30
N LEU A 647 9.18 30.85 13.51
CA LEU A 647 9.76 31.77 14.49
C LEU A 647 11.28 31.51 14.62
N PRO A 648 12.11 32.27 13.91
CA PRO A 648 13.57 32.27 14.06
C PRO A 648 14.01 33.20 15.21
N THR A 649 15.32 33.34 15.36
CA THR A 649 15.94 34.32 16.28
C THR A 649 15.56 35.78 15.97
N SER A 650 15.70 36.65 16.97
CA SER A 650 15.25 38.05 16.95
C SER A 650 15.75 38.87 15.75
N GLY A 651 16.98 38.66 15.30
CA GLY A 651 17.59 39.38 14.17
C GLY A 651 17.34 38.78 12.78
N HIS A 652 16.56 37.70 12.64
CA HIS A 652 16.40 37.01 11.36
C HIS A 652 15.22 37.57 10.53
N PRO A 653 15.38 37.87 9.22
CA PRO A 653 14.37 38.59 8.42
C PRO A 653 12.96 37.97 8.43
N LEU A 654 12.83 36.64 8.41
CA LEU A 654 11.52 35.96 8.43
C LEU A 654 10.70 36.22 9.71
N ARG A 655 11.31 36.73 10.79
CA ARG A 655 10.61 36.99 12.06
C ARG A 655 9.44 37.96 11.91
N SER A 656 9.54 38.94 11.01
CA SER A 656 8.48 39.92 10.76
C SER A 656 7.19 39.31 10.20
N LEU A 657 7.24 38.05 9.72
CA LEU A 657 6.09 37.32 9.19
C LEU A 657 5.35 36.50 10.27
N PHE A 658 5.89 36.39 11.48
CA PHE A 658 5.30 35.56 12.53
C PHE A 658 4.18 36.33 13.29
N PRO A 659 2.92 35.86 13.30
CA PRO A 659 1.80 36.60 13.89
C PRO A 659 1.70 36.34 15.40
N PHE A 660 2.56 37.01 16.17
CA PHE A 660 2.75 36.84 17.62
C PHE A 660 1.44 36.85 18.43
N GLU A 661 0.57 37.85 18.23
CA GLU A 661 -0.69 37.96 18.99
C GLU A 661 -1.68 36.86 18.59
N ARG A 662 -1.86 36.60 17.29
CA ARG A 662 -2.83 35.63 16.74
C ARG A 662 -2.60 34.20 17.26
N LEU A 663 -1.34 33.80 17.38
CA LEU A 663 -0.96 32.45 17.81
C LEU A 663 -0.84 32.32 19.33
N SER A 664 -0.85 33.43 20.08
CA SER A 664 -0.67 33.42 21.52
C SER A 664 -1.76 32.60 22.20
N PRO A 665 -1.45 31.88 23.31
CA PRO A 665 -2.45 31.14 24.06
C PRO A 665 -3.59 32.04 24.55
N PRO A 666 -4.79 31.47 24.77
CA PRO A 666 -5.88 32.21 25.42
C PRO A 666 -5.44 32.72 26.79
N ARG A 667 -5.87 33.91 27.18
CA ARG A 667 -5.55 34.48 28.51
C ARG A 667 -6.36 33.76 29.58
N ASN A 668 -5.72 33.32 30.65
CA ASN A 668 -6.43 32.86 31.85
C ASN A 668 -6.93 34.08 32.64
N ALA A 669 -8.18 34.06 33.09
CA ALA A 669 -8.78 35.15 33.86
C ALA A 669 -8.11 35.34 35.23
N ASP A 670 -7.63 34.25 35.83
CA ASP A 670 -6.99 34.26 37.15
C ASP A 670 -5.53 34.74 37.13
N ALA A 671 -4.96 34.96 35.94
CA ALA A 671 -3.56 35.39 35.75
C ALA A 671 -3.39 36.92 35.67
N MET A 672 -4.27 37.68 36.33
CA MET A 672 -4.35 39.15 36.25
C MET A 672 -3.40 39.92 37.18
N GLU A 673 -2.60 39.25 38.02
CA GLU A 673 -1.81 39.92 39.07
C GLU A 673 -0.44 40.48 38.64
N ASP A 674 0.11 40.09 37.47
CA ASP A 674 1.38 40.61 36.96
C ASP A 674 1.25 41.23 35.56
N GLY A 675 2.02 42.30 35.31
CA GLY A 675 1.88 43.19 34.13
C GLY A 675 2.32 42.62 32.78
N GLU A 676 2.53 41.31 32.65
CA GLU A 676 2.98 40.65 31.42
C GLU A 676 1.85 40.53 30.38
N THR A 677 1.58 41.63 29.68
CA THR A 677 0.46 41.72 28.72
C THR A 677 0.56 40.82 27.48
N LYS A 678 1.68 40.13 27.25
CA LYS A 678 1.98 39.34 26.04
C LYS A 678 2.71 38.03 26.36
N PHE A 679 2.48 37.00 25.56
CA PHE A 679 3.17 35.71 25.68
C PHE A 679 4.61 35.80 25.15
N ASP A 680 5.60 35.39 25.97
CA ASP A 680 7.01 35.38 25.57
C ASP A 680 7.33 34.24 24.59
N TRP A 681 7.19 34.56 23.31
CA TRP A 681 7.57 33.70 22.20
C TRP A 681 9.07 33.42 22.10
N ASP A 682 9.95 34.31 22.59
CA ASP A 682 11.40 34.08 22.54
C ASP A 682 11.88 33.16 23.66
N GLY A 683 11.34 33.33 24.88
CA GLY A 683 11.46 32.38 25.97
C GLY A 683 10.90 31.01 25.59
N GLU A 684 9.72 30.94 24.97
CA GLU A 684 9.15 29.67 24.50
C GLU A 684 10.04 29.01 23.43
N ARG A 685 10.57 29.78 22.48
CA ARG A 685 11.53 29.29 21.48
C ARG A 685 12.80 28.73 22.16
N LYS A 686 13.39 29.45 23.11
CA LYS A 686 14.59 29.03 23.87
C LYS A 686 14.32 27.78 24.70
N ARG A 687 13.20 27.73 25.42
CA ARG A 687 12.74 26.59 26.24
C ARG A 687 12.57 25.29 25.44
N ILE A 688 12.41 25.36 24.10
CA ILE A 688 12.42 24.18 23.23
C ILE A 688 13.84 23.84 22.76
N PHE A 689 14.68 24.84 22.45
CA PHE A 689 16.08 24.66 22.09
C PHE A 689 16.90 24.01 23.22
N GLU A 690 16.77 24.52 24.45
CA GLU A 690 17.40 24.01 25.68
C GLU A 690 16.94 22.59 26.09
N LYS A 691 15.85 22.09 25.49
CA LYS A 691 15.34 20.72 25.69
C LYS A 691 15.72 19.75 24.58
N LEU A 692 16.55 20.17 23.63
CA LEU A 692 17.12 19.28 22.62
C LEU A 692 18.22 18.39 23.23
N ASN A 693 18.52 17.27 22.56
CA ASN A 693 19.66 16.43 22.94
C ASN A 693 20.94 16.92 22.23
N ALA A 694 22.10 16.50 22.76
CA ALA A 694 23.42 16.92 22.30
C ALA A 694 23.63 16.77 20.78
N GLY A 695 23.17 15.66 20.19
CA GLY A 695 23.27 15.41 18.74
C GLY A 695 22.34 16.26 17.88
N LEU A 696 21.18 16.67 18.41
CA LEU A 696 20.30 17.64 17.76
C LEU A 696 20.86 19.06 17.85
N LEU A 697 21.39 19.48 19.00
CA LEU A 697 22.08 20.77 19.16
C LEU A 697 23.23 20.89 18.14
N ALA A 698 24.07 19.85 18.04
CA ALA A 698 25.16 19.81 17.07
C ALA A 698 24.71 19.77 15.60
N SER A 699 23.46 19.38 15.30
CA SER A 699 22.96 19.28 13.93
C SER A 699 22.80 20.64 13.24
N PHE A 700 22.50 21.71 13.99
CA PHE A 700 22.36 23.08 13.48
C PHE A 700 23.69 23.78 13.18
N CYS A 701 24.82 23.24 13.68
CA CYS A 701 26.17 23.73 13.37
C CYS A 701 26.72 23.20 12.04
N ARG A 702 26.02 22.26 11.40
CA ARG A 702 26.45 21.61 10.16
C ARG A 702 26.19 22.53 8.96
N LEU A 703 26.72 22.13 7.80
CA LEU A 703 26.35 22.73 6.52
C LEU A 703 24.83 22.69 6.33
N THR A 704 24.30 23.68 5.60
CA THR A 704 22.86 23.83 5.34
C THR A 704 22.21 22.50 4.92
N PRO A 705 21.11 22.06 5.58
CA PRO A 705 20.49 20.77 5.27
C PRO A 705 20.05 20.67 3.80
N GLY A 706 20.72 19.81 3.04
CA GLY A 706 20.57 19.65 1.58
C GLY A 706 21.86 19.93 0.78
N THR A 707 22.86 20.60 1.37
CA THR A 707 24.17 20.81 0.76
C THR A 707 24.94 19.48 0.63
N ALA A 708 25.70 19.33 -0.46
CA ALA A 708 26.53 18.15 -0.71
C ALA A 708 27.61 17.95 0.37
N HIS A 709 27.89 16.70 0.74
CA HIS A 709 28.87 16.37 1.75
C HIS A 709 30.30 16.49 1.22
N PRO A 710 31.23 17.22 1.86
CA PRO A 710 32.59 17.43 1.32
C PRO A 710 33.40 16.14 1.18
N ASN A 711 33.11 15.11 1.98
CA ASN A 711 33.74 13.79 1.90
C ASN A 711 32.86 12.72 1.21
N ALA A 712 31.84 13.11 0.42
CA ALA A 712 30.84 12.17 -0.14
C ALA A 712 31.44 10.90 -0.77
N ASP A 713 32.43 11.06 -1.65
CA ASP A 713 33.08 9.96 -2.37
C ASP A 713 33.78 8.94 -1.45
N ARG A 714 34.17 9.35 -0.25
CA ARG A 714 34.84 8.50 0.75
C ARG A 714 33.87 7.76 1.66
N LEU A 715 32.66 8.30 1.84
CA LEU A 715 31.67 7.74 2.78
C LEU A 715 30.84 6.59 2.23
N GLY A 716 30.88 6.32 0.91
CA GLY A 716 30.08 5.28 0.26
C GLY A 716 30.29 3.83 0.75
N GLN A 717 31.26 3.58 1.64
CA GLN A 717 31.52 2.28 2.27
C GLN A 717 31.63 2.33 3.81
N ALA A 718 31.58 3.52 4.43
CA ALA A 718 31.76 3.71 5.87
C ALA A 718 30.41 3.77 6.60
N LYS A 719 30.35 3.40 7.88
CA LYS A 719 29.15 3.64 8.70
C LYS A 719 29.16 5.10 9.19
N PRO A 720 28.01 5.72 9.48
CA PRO A 720 27.94 7.11 9.98
C PRO A 720 28.64 7.37 11.33
N LYS A 721 29.13 6.35 12.02
CA LYS A 721 29.95 6.47 13.24
C LYS A 721 31.46 6.43 12.98
N ASP A 722 31.85 6.06 11.76
CA ASP A 722 33.24 5.90 11.35
C ASP A 722 33.80 7.20 10.73
N ASP A 723 32.95 8.22 10.47
CA ASP A 723 33.39 9.54 10.02
C ASP A 723 33.92 10.41 11.17
N THR A 724 35.08 9.99 11.69
CA THR A 724 35.92 10.79 12.57
C THR A 724 36.65 11.93 11.83
N SER A 725 36.38 12.11 10.52
CA SER A 725 36.93 13.18 9.67
C SER A 725 35.99 14.37 9.45
N SER A 726 34.77 14.30 10.02
CA SER A 726 33.77 15.37 10.04
C SER A 726 34.31 16.66 10.69
N PRO A 727 34.36 17.80 9.97
CA PRO A 727 34.86 19.07 10.53
C PRO A 727 33.85 19.83 11.41
N TRP A 728 32.61 19.32 11.57
CA TRP A 728 31.59 19.86 12.47
C TRP A 728 31.33 18.91 13.66
N PRO A 729 30.80 19.42 14.79
CA PRO A 729 30.52 18.59 15.96
C PRO A 729 29.47 17.50 15.67
N LEU A 730 29.66 16.35 16.31
CA LEU A 730 28.66 15.28 16.36
C LEU A 730 27.66 15.50 17.50
N GLU A 731 28.12 16.05 18.62
CA GLU A 731 27.38 16.37 19.83
C GLU A 731 27.85 17.72 20.42
N LEU A 732 26.99 18.42 21.15
CA LEU A 732 27.28 19.64 21.90
C LEU A 732 26.78 19.52 23.35
N PRO A 733 27.39 20.23 24.32
CA PRO A 733 26.85 20.33 25.67
C PRO A 733 25.47 21.01 25.66
N GLN A 734 24.76 20.92 26.78
CA GLN A 734 23.57 21.73 26.99
C GLN A 734 23.96 23.22 27.18
N PRO A 735 23.12 24.18 26.78
CA PRO A 735 23.35 25.60 27.04
C PRO A 735 23.65 25.89 28.51
N GLY A 736 24.67 26.70 28.78
CA GLY A 736 25.18 26.99 30.12
C GLY A 736 26.04 25.89 30.74
N LYS A 737 26.48 24.89 29.96
CA LYS A 737 27.42 23.82 30.36
C LYS A 737 28.62 23.71 29.41
N GLU A 738 29.04 24.82 28.84
CA GLU A 738 30.16 24.91 27.91
C GLU A 738 31.50 24.85 28.64
N GLU A 739 32.39 23.97 28.19
CA GLU A 739 33.72 23.76 28.76
C GLU A 739 34.78 24.68 28.12
N ASN A 740 34.47 25.30 26.98
CA ASN A 740 35.39 26.15 26.21
C ASN A 740 34.69 27.08 25.21
N ASP A 741 35.40 28.12 24.76
CA ASP A 741 34.93 29.11 23.79
C ASP A 741 34.50 28.53 22.43
N GLN A 742 35.01 27.36 22.04
CA GLN A 742 34.63 26.72 20.78
C GLN A 742 33.23 26.10 20.88
N GLN A 743 32.94 25.36 21.95
CA GLN A 743 31.59 24.85 22.24
C GLN A 743 30.58 26.00 22.37
N LYS A 744 30.96 27.10 23.04
CA LYS A 744 30.12 28.30 23.15
C LYS A 744 29.76 28.90 21.80
N LYS A 745 30.75 29.18 20.94
CA LYS A 745 30.51 29.70 19.57
C LYS A 745 29.70 28.72 18.70
N GLN A 746 29.88 27.42 18.91
CA GLN A 746 29.08 26.40 18.22
C GLN A 746 27.61 26.40 18.69
N LEU A 747 27.35 26.58 19.99
CA LEU A 747 25.98 26.74 20.51
C LEU A 747 25.33 28.06 20.07
N GLU A 748 26.07 29.17 20.01
CA GLU A 748 25.59 30.45 19.47
C GLU A 748 25.16 30.31 17.99
N GLU A 749 25.96 29.64 17.16
CA GLU A 749 25.60 29.33 15.76
C GLU A 749 24.46 28.29 15.65
N SER A 750 24.40 27.33 16.58
CA SER A 750 23.30 26.36 16.68
C SER A 750 21.97 27.05 16.99
N GLU A 751 21.95 27.94 17.99
CA GLU A 751 20.75 28.70 18.36
C GLU A 751 20.32 29.61 17.20
N LYS A 752 21.28 30.31 16.58
CA LYS A 752 21.05 31.18 15.41
C LYS A 752 20.34 30.45 14.26
N ASN A 753 20.73 29.20 14.00
CA ASN A 753 20.14 28.39 12.94
C ASN A 753 18.87 27.63 13.36
N PHE A 754 18.54 27.60 14.66
CA PHE A 754 17.31 26.99 15.19
C PHE A 754 16.10 27.92 15.07
N ALA A 755 15.04 27.42 14.42
CA ALA A 755 13.73 28.04 14.37
C ALA A 755 12.63 27.10 14.92
N LEU A 756 11.71 27.68 15.67
CA LEU A 756 10.44 27.05 16.04
C LEU A 756 9.48 27.12 14.83
N VAL A 757 8.66 26.10 14.65
CA VAL A 757 7.62 26.04 13.62
C VAL A 757 6.29 25.82 14.33
N VAL A 758 5.36 26.74 14.15
CA VAL A 758 4.02 26.70 14.75
C VAL A 758 2.99 26.46 13.65
N VAL A 759 2.16 25.45 13.82
CA VAL A 759 1.05 25.12 12.92
C VAL A 759 -0.25 25.56 13.58
N GLU A 760 -0.98 26.46 12.92
CA GLU A 760 -2.32 26.88 13.29
C GLU A 760 -3.33 25.98 12.55
N PRO A 761 -3.97 25.01 13.22
CA PRO A 761 -4.90 24.09 12.56
C PRO A 761 -6.25 24.78 12.30
N TYR A 762 -6.79 24.64 11.10
CA TYR A 762 -8.16 25.09 10.76
C TYR A 762 -9.12 23.93 10.50
N LYS A 763 -8.59 22.70 10.32
CA LYS A 763 -9.38 21.49 10.08
C LYS A 763 -8.67 20.25 10.62
N VAL A 764 -9.42 19.34 11.23
CA VAL A 764 -8.94 18.02 11.65
C VAL A 764 -9.95 16.96 11.22
N ASP A 765 -9.55 16.08 10.30
CA ASP A 765 -10.29 14.87 9.95
C ASP A 765 -9.72 13.71 10.79
N LEU A 766 -10.45 13.32 11.84
CA LEU A 766 -10.07 12.26 12.78
C LEU A 766 -10.82 10.98 12.41
N VAL A 767 -10.08 9.91 12.15
CA VAL A 767 -10.60 8.53 12.04
C VAL A 767 -10.21 7.76 13.30
N ASN A 768 -11.18 7.17 13.99
CA ASN A 768 -10.97 6.21 15.07
C ASN A 768 -11.36 4.81 14.60
N LEU A 769 -10.37 3.98 14.22
CA LEU A 769 -10.60 2.62 13.72
C LEU A 769 -10.91 1.61 14.85
N ALA A 770 -10.70 1.95 16.12
CA ALA A 770 -11.08 1.10 17.24
C ALA A 770 -12.60 1.15 17.54
N GLU A 771 -13.26 2.25 17.19
CA GLU A 771 -14.68 2.50 17.46
C GLU A 771 -15.55 2.59 16.18
N ASP A 772 -14.94 2.43 15.00
CA ASP A 772 -15.56 2.64 13.68
C ASP A 772 -16.24 4.02 13.56
N THR A 773 -15.46 5.08 13.85
CA THR A 773 -15.94 6.46 13.78
C THR A 773 -15.01 7.36 12.99
N ARG A 774 -15.58 8.41 12.39
CA ARG A 774 -14.82 9.52 11.84
C ARG A 774 -15.55 10.84 12.09
N THR A 775 -14.80 11.82 12.57
CA THR A 775 -15.31 13.14 12.91
C THR A 775 -14.41 14.19 12.26
N ILE A 776 -15.02 15.03 11.43
CA ILE A 776 -14.36 16.19 10.85
C ILE A 776 -14.65 17.38 11.75
N TYR A 777 -13.59 17.95 12.32
CA TYR A 777 -13.61 19.19 13.08
C TYR A 777 -13.15 20.33 12.18
N GLU A 778 -13.92 21.40 12.10
CA GLU A 778 -13.62 22.57 11.25
C GLU A 778 -13.76 23.85 12.08
N LEU A 779 -12.71 24.67 12.10
CA LEU A 779 -12.64 25.95 12.81
C LEU A 779 -13.69 26.90 12.23
N VAL A 780 -14.40 27.67 13.09
CA VAL A 780 -15.41 28.64 12.62
C VAL A 780 -14.75 29.70 11.73
N PRO A 781 -15.27 29.99 10.52
CA PRO A 781 -14.68 30.98 9.62
C PRO A 781 -14.52 32.37 10.27
N GLY A 782 -13.35 32.98 10.11
CA GLY A 782 -12.98 34.26 10.71
C GLY A 782 -12.32 34.14 12.09
N GLU A 783 -12.48 33.02 12.79
CA GLU A 783 -11.82 32.80 14.09
C GLU A 783 -10.36 32.33 13.90
N ASN A 784 -9.54 32.40 14.97
CA ASN A 784 -8.18 31.87 15.00
C ASN A 784 -8.15 30.56 15.81
N ALA A 785 -7.19 29.68 15.56
CA ALA A 785 -7.17 28.39 16.28
C ALA A 785 -6.90 28.53 17.79
N ALA A 786 -6.15 29.55 18.21
CA ALA A 786 -5.70 29.70 19.59
C ALA A 786 -6.82 30.03 20.59
N THR A 787 -7.80 30.84 20.18
CA THR A 787 -8.94 31.27 21.02
C THR A 787 -10.32 30.92 20.43
N GLY A 788 -10.37 30.42 19.20
CA GLY A 788 -11.60 30.23 18.44
C GLY A 788 -12.38 28.95 18.72
N ARG A 789 -13.62 28.96 18.27
CA ARG A 789 -14.60 27.87 18.38
C ARG A 789 -14.46 26.90 17.22
N TRP A 790 -14.76 25.64 17.51
CA TRP A 790 -14.69 24.54 16.56
C TRP A 790 -16.07 23.93 16.33
N THR A 791 -16.39 23.65 15.08
CA THR A 791 -17.50 22.78 14.71
C THR A 791 -17.02 21.33 14.63
N ALA A 792 -17.91 20.37 14.87
CA ALA A 792 -17.63 18.94 14.72
C ALA A 792 -18.79 18.29 13.96
N ARG A 793 -18.48 17.44 12.98
CA ARG A 793 -19.46 16.64 12.25
C ARG A 793 -18.97 15.20 12.10
N ARG A 794 -19.75 14.25 12.60
CA ARG A 794 -19.52 12.82 12.36
C ARG A 794 -19.88 12.50 10.91
N VAL A 795 -19.04 11.69 10.26
CA VAL A 795 -19.22 11.20 8.89
C VAL A 795 -19.06 9.69 8.87
N VAL A 796 -19.26 9.06 7.71
CA VAL A 796 -18.88 7.66 7.49
C VAL A 796 -17.34 7.56 7.63
N PRO A 797 -16.80 6.54 8.32
CA PRO A 797 -15.36 6.26 8.40
C PRO A 797 -14.63 6.31 7.05
#